data_AF-A0A183H663-F1
#
_entry.id   AF-A0A183H663-F1
#
_cell.length_a   1.000
_cell.length_b   1.000
_cell.length_c   1.000
_cell.angle_alpha   90.00
_cell.angle_beta   90.00
_cell.angle_gamma   90.00
#
_symmetry.space_group_name_H-M   'P 1'
#
loop_
_entity.id
_entity.type
_entity.pdbx_description
1 polymer ?
#
loop_
_entity_poly.entity_id
_entity_poly.type
_entity_poly.pdbx_seq_one_letter_code
_entity_poly.pdbx_strand_id
1 'polypeptide(L)'
;MSLSFVDDHFQFAEMNIRYTGNMEETMAMVRRAVRMGYDCIVINTDIGQMMQESVNLVIFSCKSNEPPRKKKKKSGKERNVIPDPVIINCAELDTSMLEANGKRLRIFSRLTTTISSSTEVHLLMHHSQLKKYDLIAVRPSDDQILQTLSKKGDFVDIITYEQASTSVGWLNKSKIIQLCINDGITFEITYADALKDSSQRREVLTNGRQLLMSTKDGDGVVIASGAERMIDIRAPYDAANISVLFGIRPEFARKFVASNAKKALLRAESRKTLKGGVLVQTKEDLPKNLIVRLNVIEKIMRIPEFRAQLEIVTDEIEEKSKKDEIREETKKKLNVFVRVLNYVYTIMQCILKKREKNMWKKFLEFYRDSVRNVWRKVVWKLQKKLRINARWPVLWMENKLKSLPSRQFIQTLNASQQEQLSGIITEVELLSRCYNYFPEYLSDSDWKRLLQCETQKQRFNYIKFCHQKELKELKYETKRQLKVSEKLGTSKPTSGFAMLVGTTQRKRIADQRRLMNHLHNLQLNPKPALIVDCRFLNDLSSQALSQTLIQLSYLASENRDRRRSWPLYFFNFDIKNERILEGRDRYLSLTNSPRNVSLTISSSSYLNFFSPEEIIYLSPHAEFDLEEVCFKIEVQKKFKGFK
;
A
#
# COMPACT_ATOMS: atom_id res chain seq x y z
N MET A 1 -4.89 -43.98 -3.53
CA MET A 1 -3.65 -43.17 -3.52
C MET A 1 -3.92 -41.91 -2.72
N SER A 2 -3.76 -42.01 -1.40
CA SER A 2 -3.92 -40.92 -0.44
C SER A 2 -2.62 -40.11 -0.37
N LEU A 3 -2.58 -38.97 -1.06
CA LEU A 3 -1.41 -38.08 -1.04
C LEU A 3 -1.34 -37.30 0.29
N SER A 4 -0.40 -37.74 1.15
CA SER A 4 0.46 -37.01 2.10
C SER A 4 0.07 -35.59 2.53
N PHE A 5 -0.63 -35.50 3.67
CA PHE A 5 -1.21 -34.31 4.32
C PHE A 5 -0.23 -33.26 4.90
N VAL A 6 1.09 -33.40 4.80
CA VAL A 6 2.00 -32.54 5.59
C VAL A 6 3.14 -31.89 4.78
N ASP A 7 3.28 -32.20 3.49
CA ASP A 7 4.09 -31.38 2.55
C ASP A 7 3.30 -30.18 1.96
N ASP A 8 2.04 -30.01 2.37
CA ASP A 8 1.00 -29.26 1.63
C ASP A 8 0.65 -27.87 2.21
N HIS A 9 1.63 -27.04 2.56
CA HIS A 9 1.33 -25.66 2.98
C HIS A 9 1.56 -24.66 1.85
N PHE A 10 0.50 -24.05 1.32
CA PHE A 10 0.64 -22.94 0.37
C PHE A 10 1.14 -21.71 1.10
N GLN A 11 1.95 -20.88 0.45
CA GLN A 11 2.45 -19.65 1.04
C GLN A 11 1.51 -18.48 0.80
N PHE A 12 0.94 -18.40 -0.41
CA PHE A 12 0.03 -17.34 -0.84
C PHE A 12 -1.13 -17.91 -1.64
N ALA A 13 -2.33 -17.41 -1.38
CA ALA A 13 -3.53 -17.78 -2.10
C ALA A 13 -4.18 -16.57 -2.77
N GLU A 14 -4.56 -16.74 -4.03
CA GLU A 14 -5.50 -15.86 -4.72
C GLU A 14 -6.90 -16.46 -4.59
N MET A 15 -7.78 -15.78 -3.87
CA MET A 15 -9.05 -16.36 -3.39
C MET A 15 -10.26 -16.02 -4.27
N ASN A 16 -10.09 -15.20 -5.31
CA ASN A 16 -11.20 -14.76 -6.16
C ASN A 16 -10.76 -14.29 -7.56
N ILE A 17 -10.57 -15.22 -8.50
CA ILE A 17 -10.51 -14.91 -9.94
C ILE A 17 -11.91 -15.15 -10.52
N ARG A 18 -12.55 -14.14 -11.11
CA ARG A 18 -13.92 -14.28 -11.63
C ARG A 18 -13.90 -14.95 -13.01
N TYR A 19 -14.75 -15.95 -13.20
CA TYR A 19 -15.02 -16.55 -14.50
C TYR A 19 -16.07 -15.72 -15.25
N THR A 20 -15.71 -15.15 -16.39
CA THR A 20 -16.55 -14.27 -17.23
C THR A 20 -17.21 -15.00 -18.41
N GLY A 21 -17.14 -16.33 -18.47
CA GLY A 21 -17.63 -17.13 -19.59
C GLY A 21 -16.57 -17.42 -20.67
N ASN A 22 -15.43 -16.73 -20.64
CA ASN A 22 -14.30 -16.99 -21.53
C ASN A 22 -13.22 -17.83 -20.81
N MET A 23 -13.00 -19.05 -21.28
CA MET A 23 -12.00 -19.96 -20.72
C MET A 23 -10.57 -19.47 -20.98
N GLU A 24 -10.31 -18.87 -22.14
CA GLU A 24 -8.96 -18.43 -22.52
C GLU A 24 -8.47 -17.28 -21.64
N GLU A 25 -9.34 -16.29 -21.39
CA GLU A 25 -9.04 -15.17 -20.48
C GLU A 25 -8.80 -15.67 -19.05
N THR A 26 -9.63 -16.60 -18.58
CA THR A 26 -9.49 -17.21 -17.26
C THR A 26 -8.17 -17.97 -17.15
N MET A 27 -7.81 -18.73 -18.19
CA MET A 27 -6.55 -19.44 -18.26
C MET A 27 -5.35 -18.48 -18.25
N ALA A 28 -5.45 -17.37 -18.97
CA ALA A 28 -4.42 -16.34 -19.00
C ALA A 28 -4.25 -15.65 -17.64
N MET A 29 -5.34 -15.38 -16.92
CA MET A 29 -5.33 -14.88 -15.54
C MET A 29 -4.63 -15.86 -14.59
N VAL A 30 -4.93 -17.15 -14.68
CA VAL A 30 -4.31 -18.20 -13.87
C VAL A 30 -2.81 -18.31 -14.18
N ARG A 31 -2.41 -18.30 -15.46
CA ARG A 31 -0.99 -18.26 -15.87
C ARG A 31 -0.26 -17.07 -15.26
N ARG A 32 -0.88 -15.88 -15.25
CA ARG A 32 -0.29 -14.69 -14.63
C ARG A 32 -0.16 -14.82 -13.12
N ALA A 33 -1.18 -15.33 -12.43
CA ALA A 33 -1.13 -15.55 -10.98
C ALA A 33 -0.01 -16.52 -10.60
N VAL A 34 0.17 -17.62 -11.34
CA VAL A 34 1.29 -18.56 -11.16
C VAL A 34 2.63 -17.86 -11.34
N ARG A 35 2.81 -17.10 -12.43
CA ARG A 35 4.05 -16.34 -12.68
C ARG A 35 4.34 -15.29 -11.58
N MET A 36 3.31 -14.73 -10.96
CA MET A 36 3.44 -13.79 -9.84
C MET A 36 3.80 -14.46 -8.51
N GLY A 37 3.79 -15.80 -8.44
CA GLY A 37 4.17 -16.57 -7.25
C GLY A 37 3.01 -16.93 -6.33
N TYR A 38 1.77 -17.01 -6.85
CA TYR A 38 0.67 -17.63 -6.12
C TYR A 38 0.75 -19.16 -6.22
N ASP A 39 0.62 -19.83 -5.08
CA ASP A 39 0.70 -21.29 -4.98
C ASP A 39 -0.71 -21.92 -4.98
N CYS A 40 -1.71 -21.15 -4.57
CA CYS A 40 -3.10 -21.57 -4.46
C CYS A 40 -3.99 -20.54 -5.18
N ILE A 41 -4.88 -21.03 -6.04
CA ILE A 41 -5.74 -20.19 -6.87
C ILE A 41 -7.19 -20.69 -6.74
N VAL A 42 -8.12 -19.76 -6.57
CA VAL A 42 -9.55 -20.05 -6.47
C VAL A 42 -10.30 -19.37 -7.62
N ILE A 43 -11.01 -20.18 -8.41
CA ILE A 43 -11.81 -19.71 -9.54
C ILE A 43 -13.25 -19.56 -9.08
N ASN A 44 -13.77 -18.35 -9.20
CA ASN A 44 -15.09 -17.97 -8.75
C ASN A 44 -16.10 -17.96 -9.91
N THR A 45 -17.17 -18.73 -9.76
CA THR A 45 -18.38 -18.64 -10.59
C THR A 45 -19.40 -17.79 -9.83
N ASP A 46 -19.75 -16.64 -10.39
CA ASP A 46 -20.68 -15.71 -9.74
C ASP A 46 -22.05 -15.73 -10.41
N ILE A 47 -23.10 -16.07 -9.65
CA ILE A 47 -24.47 -16.21 -10.19
C ILE A 47 -25.30 -14.94 -9.95
N GLY A 48 -24.86 -14.04 -9.05
CA GLY A 48 -25.69 -12.92 -8.62
C GLY A 48 -26.94 -13.40 -7.87
N GLN A 49 -28.11 -12.84 -8.19
CA GLN A 49 -29.38 -13.14 -7.50
C GLN A 49 -29.93 -14.50 -7.94
N MET A 50 -30.24 -15.36 -6.97
CA MET A 50 -30.83 -16.70 -7.19
C MET A 50 -32.23 -16.62 -7.83
N MET A 51 -32.92 -15.49 -7.67
CA MET A 51 -34.21 -15.21 -8.30
C MET A 51 -34.15 -13.88 -9.02
N GLN A 52 -34.14 -13.90 -10.35
CA GLN A 52 -34.62 -12.76 -11.14
C GLN A 52 -35.56 -13.24 -12.24
N GLU A 53 -36.69 -12.52 -12.29
CA GLU A 53 -37.65 -12.49 -13.39
C GLU A 53 -36.93 -12.22 -14.73
N SER A 54 -37.49 -12.80 -15.77
CA SER A 54 -37.16 -12.66 -17.20
C SER A 54 -36.55 -11.31 -17.62
N VAL A 55 -35.23 -11.23 -17.78
CA VAL A 55 -34.57 -10.14 -18.55
C VAL A 55 -33.50 -10.65 -19.54
N ASN A 56 -33.03 -11.89 -19.45
CA ASN A 56 -32.01 -12.43 -20.38
C ASN A 56 -32.58 -13.06 -21.66
N LEU A 57 -33.36 -12.29 -22.44
CA LEU A 57 -33.68 -12.62 -23.84
C LEU A 57 -33.23 -11.56 -24.85
N VAL A 58 -32.50 -10.52 -24.44
CA VAL A 58 -32.06 -9.44 -25.35
C VAL A 58 -30.64 -9.64 -25.90
N ILE A 59 -29.79 -10.49 -25.30
CA ILE A 59 -28.37 -10.59 -25.70
C ILE A 59 -28.10 -11.72 -26.74
N PHE A 60 -29.05 -12.62 -27.00
CA PHE A 60 -28.80 -13.80 -27.86
C PHE A 60 -29.57 -13.88 -29.19
N SER A 61 -30.20 -12.79 -29.66
CA SER A 61 -30.86 -12.80 -30.98
C SER A 61 -30.69 -11.50 -31.76
N CYS A 62 -29.49 -11.26 -32.26
CA CYS A 62 -29.26 -10.38 -33.42
C CYS A 62 -28.91 -11.25 -34.63
N LYS A 63 -29.92 -11.93 -35.20
CA LYS A 63 -29.97 -12.38 -36.61
C LYS A 63 -31.32 -13.04 -36.91
N SER A 64 -32.28 -12.23 -37.37
CA SER A 64 -33.33 -12.51 -38.39
C SER A 64 -34.60 -11.69 -38.10
N ASN A 65 -34.97 -10.81 -39.04
CA ASN A 65 -36.20 -10.02 -39.02
C ASN A 65 -37.41 -10.90 -39.38
N GLU A 66 -38.35 -11.12 -38.45
CA GLU A 66 -39.74 -11.45 -38.75
C GLU A 66 -40.64 -11.15 -37.52
N PRO A 67 -41.88 -10.63 -37.69
CA PRO A 67 -42.73 -10.21 -36.57
C PRO A 67 -43.42 -11.40 -35.87
N PRO A 68 -43.73 -11.31 -34.56
CA PRO A 68 -44.14 -12.47 -33.78
C PRO A 68 -45.62 -12.83 -34.03
N ARG A 69 -45.87 -14.07 -34.47
CA ARG A 69 -47.21 -14.67 -34.48
C ARG A 69 -47.58 -15.20 -33.09
N LYS A 70 -48.74 -14.76 -32.57
CA LYS A 70 -49.35 -15.23 -31.31
C LYS A 70 -49.50 -16.75 -31.27
N LYS A 71 -48.79 -17.45 -30.39
CA LYS A 71 -49.18 -18.80 -29.92
C LYS A 71 -48.97 -18.99 -28.41
N LYS A 72 -50.03 -19.58 -27.84
CA LYS A 72 -50.40 -19.95 -26.45
C LYS A 72 -49.28 -20.33 -25.47
N LYS A 73 -49.43 -19.81 -24.23
CA LYS A 73 -48.78 -20.24 -22.99
C LYS A 73 -48.81 -21.76 -22.81
N LYS A 74 -47.62 -22.37 -22.64
CA LYS A 74 -47.42 -23.63 -21.91
C LYS A 74 -46.44 -23.34 -20.78
N SER A 75 -46.91 -23.45 -19.55
CA SER A 75 -46.18 -23.19 -18.31
C SER A 75 -45.15 -24.28 -18.03
N GLY A 76 -43.87 -23.99 -18.28
CA GLY A 76 -42.75 -24.73 -17.73
C GLY A 76 -42.13 -23.95 -16.57
N LYS A 77 -42.12 -24.51 -15.36
CA LYS A 77 -41.30 -24.00 -14.25
C LYS A 77 -39.84 -24.28 -14.58
N GLU A 78 -39.11 -23.30 -15.12
CA GLU A 78 -37.66 -23.38 -15.21
C GLU A 78 -37.08 -23.38 -13.79
N ARG A 79 -36.35 -24.44 -13.46
CA ARG A 79 -35.68 -24.62 -12.17
C ARG A 79 -34.41 -23.79 -12.17
N ASN A 80 -34.11 -23.08 -11.09
CA ASN A 80 -32.86 -22.34 -10.89
C ASN A 80 -31.66 -23.30 -11.06
N VAL A 81 -30.99 -23.28 -12.22
CA VAL A 81 -29.84 -24.18 -12.49
C VAL A 81 -28.55 -23.48 -12.06
N ILE A 82 -27.99 -23.87 -10.91
CA ILE A 82 -26.61 -23.56 -10.56
C ILE A 82 -25.69 -24.30 -11.56
N PRO A 83 -24.77 -23.60 -12.28
CA PRO A 83 -23.86 -24.22 -13.23
C PRO A 83 -22.87 -25.18 -12.54
N ASP A 84 -22.24 -26.03 -13.34
CA ASP A 84 -21.17 -26.90 -12.87
C ASP A 84 -19.85 -26.12 -12.73
N PRO A 85 -18.95 -26.51 -11.80
CA PRO A 85 -17.69 -25.83 -11.56
C PRO A 85 -16.78 -25.88 -12.79
N VAL A 86 -16.08 -24.78 -13.04
CA VAL A 86 -15.08 -24.69 -14.11
C VAL A 86 -13.84 -25.50 -13.74
N ILE A 87 -13.47 -26.46 -14.58
CA ILE A 87 -12.28 -27.30 -14.42
C ILE A 87 -11.19 -26.78 -15.35
N ILE A 88 -10.02 -26.46 -14.78
CA ILE A 88 -8.84 -26.04 -15.55
C ILE A 88 -7.84 -27.19 -15.62
N ASN A 89 -7.33 -27.45 -16.83
CA ASN A 89 -6.28 -28.43 -17.04
C ASN A 89 -4.93 -27.91 -16.52
N CYS A 90 -4.46 -28.46 -15.40
CA CYS A 90 -3.17 -28.08 -14.82
C CYS A 90 -1.97 -28.40 -15.74
N ALA A 91 -2.12 -29.30 -16.72
CA ALA A 91 -1.05 -29.70 -17.64
C ALA A 91 -0.64 -28.59 -18.64
N GLU A 92 -1.53 -27.62 -18.90
CA GLU A 92 -1.27 -26.49 -19.81
C GLU A 92 -0.60 -25.29 -19.10
N LEU A 93 -0.27 -25.44 -17.82
CA LEU A 93 0.35 -24.43 -16.99
C LEU A 93 1.83 -24.74 -16.79
N ASP A 94 2.68 -23.72 -16.96
CA ASP A 94 4.10 -23.81 -16.61
C ASP A 94 4.26 -23.69 -15.08
N THR A 95 4.48 -24.82 -14.41
CA THR A 95 4.70 -24.93 -12.95
C THR A 95 6.17 -25.00 -12.56
N SER A 96 7.11 -24.91 -13.51
CA SER A 96 8.55 -25.08 -13.28
C SER A 96 9.11 -24.20 -12.15
N MET A 97 8.71 -22.93 -12.09
CA MET A 97 9.12 -21.99 -11.04
C MET A 97 8.57 -22.35 -9.65
N LEU A 98 7.37 -22.93 -9.56
CA LEU A 98 6.80 -23.37 -8.29
C LEU A 98 7.48 -24.65 -7.81
N GLU A 99 7.74 -25.59 -8.72
CA GLU A 99 8.41 -26.85 -8.44
C GLU A 99 9.88 -26.65 -8.03
N ALA A 100 10.58 -25.70 -8.65
CA ALA A 100 11.93 -25.30 -8.23
C ALA A 100 11.99 -24.79 -6.78
N ASN A 101 10.88 -24.22 -6.28
CA ASN A 101 10.72 -23.80 -4.89
C ASN A 101 10.16 -24.91 -3.97
N GLY A 102 10.01 -26.13 -4.49
CA GLY A 102 9.44 -27.28 -3.77
C GLY A 102 7.94 -27.17 -3.52
N LYS A 103 7.21 -26.39 -4.34
CA LYS A 103 5.78 -26.12 -4.16
C LYS A 103 4.95 -26.73 -5.27
N ARG A 104 3.68 -27.01 -4.95
CA ARG A 104 2.68 -27.51 -5.90
C ARG A 104 1.53 -26.53 -6.05
N LEU A 105 1.12 -26.33 -7.30
CA LEU A 105 -0.04 -25.51 -7.64
C LEU A 105 -1.33 -26.21 -7.21
N ARG A 106 -2.22 -25.45 -6.57
CA ARG A 106 -3.57 -25.91 -6.22
C ARG A 106 -4.62 -24.99 -6.81
N ILE A 107 -5.65 -25.58 -7.39
CA ILE A 107 -6.77 -24.87 -7.98
C ILE A 107 -8.04 -25.36 -7.30
N PHE A 108 -8.85 -24.42 -6.81
CA PHE A 108 -10.14 -24.70 -6.18
C PHE A 108 -11.27 -23.99 -6.92
N SER A 109 -12.44 -24.60 -6.88
CA SER A 109 -13.69 -24.05 -7.42
C SER A 109 -14.48 -23.31 -6.33
N ARG A 110 -14.97 -22.12 -6.65
CA ARG A 110 -15.76 -21.29 -5.74
C ARG A 110 -17.07 -20.87 -6.40
N LEU A 111 -18.13 -20.88 -5.62
CA LEU A 111 -19.43 -20.33 -6.00
C LEU A 111 -19.73 -19.07 -5.20
N THR A 112 -20.13 -17.98 -5.86
CA THR A 112 -20.64 -16.76 -5.19
C THR A 112 -22.10 -16.52 -5.55
N THR A 113 -22.93 -16.21 -4.54
CA THR A 113 -24.37 -15.93 -4.71
C THR A 113 -24.79 -14.72 -3.88
N THR A 114 -25.68 -13.87 -4.40
CA THR A 114 -26.32 -12.81 -3.61
C THR A 114 -27.62 -13.32 -3.04
N ILE A 115 -27.81 -13.11 -1.75
CA ILE A 115 -28.99 -13.57 -1.02
C ILE A 115 -29.69 -12.33 -0.45
N SER A 116 -30.96 -12.20 -0.78
CA SER A 116 -31.86 -11.14 -0.33
C SER A 116 -32.98 -11.65 0.58
N SER A 117 -33.26 -12.97 0.61
CA SER A 117 -34.29 -13.56 1.47
C SER A 117 -33.82 -14.78 2.26
N SER A 118 -34.42 -14.99 3.45
CA SER A 118 -34.19 -16.18 4.28
C SER A 118 -34.62 -17.48 3.60
N THR A 119 -35.60 -17.42 2.69
CA THR A 119 -36.02 -18.58 1.88
C THR A 119 -34.92 -19.05 0.92
N GLU A 120 -34.15 -18.12 0.35
CA GLU A 120 -33.03 -18.43 -0.55
C GLU A 120 -31.90 -19.12 0.21
N VAL A 121 -31.66 -18.75 1.47
CA VAL A 121 -30.67 -19.44 2.34
C VAL A 121 -31.04 -20.91 2.51
N HIS A 122 -32.32 -21.21 2.75
CA HIS A 122 -32.79 -22.58 2.89
C HIS A 122 -32.72 -23.35 1.57
N LEU A 123 -33.09 -22.73 0.45
CA LEU A 123 -32.97 -23.35 -0.87
C LEU A 123 -31.53 -23.68 -1.21
N LEU A 124 -30.62 -22.73 -0.95
CA LEU A 124 -29.19 -22.89 -1.18
C LEU A 124 -28.65 -24.05 -0.34
N MET A 125 -28.94 -24.07 0.97
CA MET A 125 -28.49 -25.11 1.90
C MET A 125 -28.77 -26.55 1.42
N HIS A 126 -29.91 -26.79 0.76
CA HIS A 126 -30.32 -28.12 0.29
C HIS A 126 -29.95 -28.41 -1.17
N HIS A 127 -29.33 -27.46 -1.87
CA HIS A 127 -29.04 -27.61 -3.29
C HIS A 127 -27.89 -28.61 -3.51
N SER A 128 -28.14 -29.65 -4.31
CA SER A 128 -27.17 -30.75 -4.54
C SER A 128 -25.86 -30.27 -5.19
N GLN A 129 -25.92 -29.24 -6.04
CA GLN A 129 -24.73 -28.71 -6.73
C GLN A 129 -23.70 -28.05 -5.80
N LEU A 130 -24.09 -27.61 -4.59
CA LEU A 130 -23.14 -27.05 -3.62
C LEU A 130 -22.05 -28.04 -3.21
N LYS A 131 -22.33 -29.35 -3.30
CA LYS A 131 -21.35 -30.40 -2.98
C LYS A 131 -20.24 -30.50 -4.03
N LYS A 132 -20.48 -30.03 -5.27
CA LYS A 132 -19.48 -30.03 -6.34
C LYS A 132 -18.43 -28.94 -6.16
N TYR A 133 -18.83 -27.78 -5.63
CA TYR A 133 -17.92 -26.65 -5.39
C TYR A 133 -17.04 -26.88 -4.15
N ASP A 134 -15.80 -26.41 -4.21
CA ASP A 134 -14.88 -26.44 -3.07
C ASP A 134 -15.25 -25.38 -2.04
N LEU A 135 -15.43 -24.12 -2.45
CA LEU A 135 -15.79 -23.00 -1.58
C LEU A 135 -17.16 -22.42 -1.92
N ILE A 136 -17.87 -21.99 -0.88
CA ILE A 136 -19.15 -21.29 -1.01
C ILE A 136 -19.05 -19.90 -0.40
N ALA A 137 -19.30 -18.89 -1.23
CA ALA A 137 -19.34 -17.50 -0.85
C ALA A 137 -20.74 -16.90 -1.00
N VAL A 138 -21.13 -16.07 -0.04
CA VAL A 138 -22.44 -15.42 -0.01
C VAL A 138 -22.29 -13.90 0.11
N ARG A 139 -23.10 -13.18 -0.65
CA ARG A 139 -23.27 -11.72 -0.59
C ARG A 139 -24.61 -11.38 0.08
N PRO A 140 -24.64 -11.09 1.39
CA PRO A 140 -25.86 -10.72 2.08
C PRO A 140 -26.25 -9.27 1.76
N SER A 141 -27.49 -9.08 1.30
CA SER A 141 -28.06 -7.73 1.07
C SER A 141 -28.31 -6.99 2.39
N ASP A 142 -28.89 -7.69 3.39
CA ASP A 142 -29.38 -7.09 4.63
C ASP A 142 -28.71 -7.65 5.90
N ASP A 143 -28.82 -6.90 6.99
CA ASP A 143 -28.31 -7.30 8.31
C ASP A 143 -29.06 -8.50 8.89
N GLN A 144 -30.35 -8.64 8.60
CA GLN A 144 -31.17 -9.80 9.00
C GLN A 144 -30.66 -11.10 8.37
N ILE A 145 -30.19 -11.03 7.12
CA ILE A 145 -29.62 -12.18 6.41
C ILE A 145 -28.29 -12.55 7.03
N LEU A 146 -27.44 -11.57 7.34
CA LEU A 146 -26.18 -11.81 8.04
C LEU A 146 -26.40 -12.51 9.39
N GLN A 147 -27.43 -12.12 10.16
CA GLN A 147 -27.80 -12.82 11.40
C GLN A 147 -28.27 -14.26 11.14
N THR A 148 -29.02 -14.47 10.06
CA THR A 148 -29.48 -15.81 9.67
C THR A 148 -28.31 -16.70 9.26
N LEU A 149 -27.32 -16.15 8.54
CA LEU A 149 -26.09 -16.84 8.17
C LEU A 149 -25.23 -17.18 9.39
N SER A 150 -25.14 -16.32 10.40
CA SER A 150 -24.46 -16.68 11.66
C SER A 150 -25.13 -17.86 12.38
N LYS A 151 -26.46 -17.99 12.30
CA LYS A 151 -27.19 -19.07 13.00
C LYS A 151 -27.32 -20.37 12.22
N LYS A 152 -27.46 -20.29 10.89
CA LYS A 152 -27.80 -21.43 10.01
C LYS A 152 -26.80 -21.62 8.85
N GLY A 153 -25.75 -20.81 8.78
CA GLY A 153 -24.79 -20.76 7.68
C GLY A 153 -23.60 -21.71 7.83
N ASP A 154 -23.81 -22.91 8.34
CA ASP A 154 -22.77 -23.95 8.42
C ASP A 154 -22.16 -24.29 7.06
N PHE A 155 -22.93 -24.12 5.99
CA PHE A 155 -22.50 -24.40 4.63
C PHE A 155 -21.72 -23.25 3.96
N VAL A 156 -21.62 -22.08 4.63
CA VAL A 156 -20.97 -20.89 4.07
C VAL A 156 -19.55 -20.78 4.61
N ASP A 157 -18.62 -20.56 3.69
CA ASP A 157 -17.19 -20.43 4.00
C ASP A 157 -16.75 -18.96 4.00
N ILE A 158 -17.23 -18.19 3.02
CA ILE A 158 -16.84 -16.81 2.79
C ILE A 158 -18.06 -15.90 2.75
N ILE A 159 -18.03 -14.77 3.47
CA ILE A 159 -18.98 -13.68 3.30
C ILE A 159 -18.28 -12.55 2.56
N THR A 160 -18.86 -12.14 1.43
CA THR A 160 -18.36 -11.04 0.61
C THR A 160 -19.46 -10.02 0.39
N TYR A 161 -19.14 -8.88 -0.18
CA TYR A 161 -20.10 -7.82 -0.46
C TYR A 161 -19.64 -6.98 -1.63
N GLU A 162 -20.55 -6.16 -2.15
CA GLU A 162 -20.25 -5.26 -3.24
C GLU A 162 -19.41 -4.07 -2.73
N GLN A 163 -18.14 -4.04 -3.12
CA GLN A 163 -17.15 -3.14 -2.53
C GLN A 163 -17.32 -1.69 -2.98
N ALA A 164 -17.77 -1.50 -4.21
CA ALA A 164 -18.08 -0.21 -4.82
C ALA A 164 -19.48 0.33 -4.43
N SER A 165 -20.18 -0.31 -3.49
CA SER A 165 -21.46 0.21 -3.02
C SER A 165 -21.26 1.37 -2.04
N THR A 166 -22.03 2.44 -2.21
CA THR A 166 -21.95 3.67 -1.39
C THR A 166 -22.23 3.43 0.09
N SER A 167 -23.01 2.41 0.46
CA SER A 167 -23.24 2.06 1.86
C SER A 167 -23.66 0.60 2.03
N VAL A 168 -22.93 -0.12 2.88
CA VAL A 168 -23.27 -1.49 3.30
C VAL A 168 -23.69 -1.46 4.76
N GLY A 169 -24.99 -1.56 5.02
CA GLY A 169 -25.60 -1.27 6.33
C GLY A 169 -25.09 -2.15 7.48
N TRP A 170 -24.71 -3.39 7.21
CA TRP A 170 -24.29 -4.35 8.23
C TRP A 170 -22.81 -4.24 8.63
N LEU A 171 -21.96 -3.51 7.90
CA LEU A 171 -20.53 -3.36 8.22
C LEU A 171 -20.27 -2.73 9.61
N ASN A 172 -21.22 -1.94 10.11
CA ASN A 172 -21.17 -1.34 11.46
C ASN A 172 -21.55 -2.31 12.59
N LYS A 173 -22.06 -3.50 12.28
CA LYS A 173 -22.59 -4.44 13.27
C LYS A 173 -21.50 -5.39 13.78
N SER A 174 -20.49 -4.84 14.46
CA SER A 174 -19.32 -5.59 14.94
C SER A 174 -19.68 -6.86 15.74
N LYS A 175 -20.75 -6.86 16.56
CA LYS A 175 -21.18 -8.05 17.31
C LYS A 175 -21.54 -9.24 16.41
N ILE A 176 -22.27 -9.01 15.32
CA ILE A 176 -22.71 -10.06 14.38
C ILE A 176 -21.51 -10.55 13.57
N ILE A 177 -20.66 -9.63 13.14
CA ILE A 177 -19.43 -9.94 12.41
C ILE A 177 -18.49 -10.81 13.26
N GLN A 178 -18.32 -10.49 14.54
CA GLN A 178 -17.50 -11.27 15.46
C GLN A 178 -18.10 -12.66 15.75
N LEU A 179 -19.43 -12.79 15.82
CA LEU A 179 -20.09 -14.10 15.90
C LEU A 179 -19.73 -14.96 14.68
N CYS A 180 -19.87 -14.41 13.47
CA CYS A 180 -19.50 -15.12 12.24
C CYS A 180 -18.03 -15.57 12.23
N ILE A 181 -17.11 -14.71 12.71
CA ILE A 181 -15.67 -15.05 12.79
C ILE A 181 -15.42 -16.16 13.82
N ASN A 182 -16.11 -16.12 14.96
CA ASN A 182 -16.02 -17.17 15.97
C ASN A 182 -16.55 -18.51 15.45
N ASP A 183 -17.59 -18.48 14.63
CA ASP A 183 -18.13 -19.65 13.92
C ASP A 183 -17.17 -20.16 12.83
N GLY A 184 -16.10 -19.41 12.52
CA GLY A 184 -15.06 -19.72 11.54
C GLY A 184 -15.32 -19.19 10.13
N ILE A 185 -16.39 -18.40 9.92
CA ILE A 185 -16.71 -17.80 8.62
C ILE A 185 -15.71 -16.67 8.33
N THR A 186 -15.19 -16.63 7.11
CA THR A 186 -14.20 -15.63 6.69
C THR A 186 -14.86 -14.52 5.90
N PHE A 187 -14.49 -13.27 6.16
CA PHE A 187 -14.93 -12.13 5.36
C PHE A 187 -13.94 -11.82 4.25
N GLU A 188 -14.42 -11.33 3.12
CA GLU A 188 -13.58 -10.99 1.96
C GLU A 188 -13.65 -9.50 1.61
N ILE A 189 -12.50 -8.93 1.24
CA ILE A 189 -12.38 -7.62 0.59
C ILE A 189 -11.76 -7.82 -0.80
N THR A 190 -12.46 -7.41 -1.86
CA THR A 190 -11.92 -7.41 -3.22
C THR A 190 -11.33 -6.05 -3.58
N TYR A 191 -10.11 -6.01 -4.13
CA TYR A 191 -9.43 -4.75 -4.44
C TYR A 191 -9.51 -4.32 -5.91
N ALA A 192 -9.98 -5.16 -6.84
CA ALA A 192 -10.06 -4.81 -8.27
C ALA A 192 -10.85 -3.51 -8.53
N ASP A 193 -11.98 -3.31 -7.84
CA ASP A 193 -12.82 -2.12 -8.03
C ASP A 193 -12.10 -0.83 -7.58
N ALA A 194 -11.15 -0.91 -6.65
CA ALA A 194 -10.34 0.24 -6.24
C ALA A 194 -9.29 0.64 -7.29
N LEU A 195 -8.97 -0.26 -8.22
CA LEU A 195 -8.02 -0.01 -9.31
C LEU A 195 -8.68 0.67 -10.51
N LYS A 196 -9.99 0.51 -10.71
CA LYS A 196 -10.76 1.05 -11.83
C LYS A 196 -10.94 2.57 -11.71
N ASP A 197 -11.84 3.02 -10.82
CA ASP A 197 -12.24 4.44 -10.74
C ASP A 197 -11.89 5.09 -9.41
N SER A 198 -11.71 6.42 -9.40
CA SER A 198 -11.39 7.19 -8.18
C SER A 198 -12.56 7.27 -7.19
N SER A 199 -13.81 7.28 -7.68
CA SER A 199 -15.01 7.24 -6.84
C SER A 199 -15.14 5.89 -6.13
N GLN A 200 -15.10 4.81 -6.90
CA GLN A 200 -15.14 3.43 -6.39
C GLN A 200 -14.00 3.17 -5.41
N ARG A 201 -12.79 3.67 -5.69
CA ARG A 201 -11.65 3.59 -4.77
C ARG A 201 -11.94 4.19 -3.40
N ARG A 202 -12.62 5.33 -3.34
CA ARG A 202 -12.99 5.96 -2.07
C ARG A 202 -13.95 5.09 -1.27
N GLU A 203 -14.94 4.52 -1.94
CA GLU A 203 -15.94 3.63 -1.32
C GLU A 203 -15.29 2.33 -0.83
N VAL A 204 -14.51 1.66 -1.67
CA VAL A 204 -13.77 0.43 -1.31
C VAL A 204 -12.87 0.67 -0.09
N LEU A 205 -12.12 1.78 -0.07
CA LEU A 205 -11.26 2.13 1.07
C LEU A 205 -12.05 2.42 2.35
N THR A 206 -13.24 3.01 2.22
CA THR A 206 -14.11 3.37 3.35
C THR A 206 -14.77 2.13 3.93
N ASN A 207 -15.38 1.30 3.08
CA ASN A 207 -16.02 0.04 3.43
C ASN A 207 -15.02 -0.97 4.00
N GLY A 208 -13.86 -1.13 3.35
CA GLY A 208 -12.80 -2.02 3.82
C GLY A 208 -12.25 -1.61 5.18
N ARG A 209 -12.05 -0.30 5.41
CA ARG A 209 -11.64 0.21 6.73
C ARG A 209 -12.69 -0.08 7.81
N GLN A 210 -13.96 0.10 7.48
CA GLN A 210 -15.08 -0.16 8.40
C GLN A 210 -15.15 -1.64 8.79
N LEU A 211 -14.99 -2.56 7.84
CA LEU A 211 -14.92 -3.99 8.12
C LEU A 211 -13.74 -4.33 9.05
N LEU A 212 -12.56 -3.75 8.79
CA LEU A 212 -11.36 -4.04 9.58
C LEU A 212 -11.46 -3.51 11.03
N MET A 213 -12.13 -2.37 11.21
CA MET A 213 -12.46 -1.86 12.54
C MET A 213 -13.42 -2.81 13.29
N SER A 214 -14.39 -3.40 12.60
CA SER A 214 -15.33 -4.36 13.17
C SER A 214 -14.71 -5.73 13.49
N THR A 215 -13.57 -6.08 12.86
CA THR A 215 -12.92 -7.40 12.92
C THR A 215 -11.64 -7.45 13.76
N LYS A 216 -11.44 -6.50 14.70
CA LYS A 216 -10.27 -6.42 15.59
C LYS A 216 -8.94 -6.50 14.81
N ASP A 217 -8.72 -5.54 13.92
CA ASP A 217 -7.54 -5.46 13.03
C ASP A 217 -7.49 -6.57 11.97
N GLY A 218 -8.64 -7.11 11.52
CA GLY A 218 -8.74 -8.03 10.39
C GLY A 218 -8.41 -9.50 10.69
N ASP A 219 -8.76 -9.99 11.88
CA ASP A 219 -8.83 -11.45 12.08
C ASP A 219 -10.05 -12.01 11.33
N GLY A 220 -9.87 -13.12 10.61
CA GLY A 220 -10.93 -13.69 9.77
C GLY A 220 -11.29 -12.86 8.53
N VAL A 221 -10.38 -12.01 8.03
CA VAL A 221 -10.58 -11.25 6.77
C VAL A 221 -9.53 -11.65 5.73
N VAL A 222 -9.96 -11.89 4.49
CA VAL A 222 -9.12 -12.22 3.34
C VAL A 222 -9.19 -11.09 2.32
N ILE A 223 -8.05 -10.84 1.66
CA ILE A 223 -7.98 -9.92 0.52
C ILE A 223 -7.83 -10.75 -0.74
N ALA A 224 -8.68 -10.47 -1.73
CA ALA A 224 -8.64 -11.11 -3.02
C ALA A 224 -8.70 -10.07 -4.15
N SER A 225 -8.31 -10.45 -5.35
CA SER A 225 -8.37 -9.57 -6.50
C SER A 225 -9.82 -9.25 -6.87
N GLY A 226 -10.67 -10.27 -7.04
CA GLY A 226 -11.95 -10.11 -7.73
C GLY A 226 -11.73 -9.75 -9.21
N ALA A 227 -10.60 -10.18 -9.79
CA ALA A 227 -10.19 -9.81 -11.12
C ALA A 227 -11.14 -10.39 -12.18
N GLU A 228 -11.59 -9.54 -13.10
CA GLU A 228 -12.23 -9.92 -14.37
C GLU A 228 -11.22 -9.95 -15.50
N ARG A 229 -10.20 -9.09 -15.41
CA ARG A 229 -9.15 -8.94 -16.41
C ARG A 229 -7.80 -9.20 -15.79
N MET A 230 -6.87 -9.59 -16.64
CA MET A 230 -5.49 -9.89 -16.26
C MET A 230 -4.78 -8.72 -15.56
N ILE A 231 -5.09 -7.47 -15.95
CA ILE A 231 -4.51 -6.26 -15.36
C ILE A 231 -4.95 -5.98 -13.93
N ASP A 232 -5.99 -6.65 -13.44
CA ASP A 232 -6.53 -6.43 -12.09
C ASP A 232 -5.77 -7.27 -11.04
N ILE A 233 -4.99 -8.28 -11.45
CA ILE A 233 -4.21 -9.14 -10.57
C ILE A 233 -2.91 -8.43 -10.15
N ARG A 234 -2.58 -8.48 -8.86
CA ARG A 234 -1.32 -7.98 -8.28
C ARG A 234 -0.52 -9.12 -7.67
N ALA A 235 0.79 -8.93 -7.50
CA ALA A 235 1.62 -9.93 -6.83
C ALA A 235 1.23 -10.06 -5.34
N PRO A 236 1.50 -11.21 -4.67
CA PRO A 236 1.02 -11.46 -3.31
C PRO A 236 1.43 -10.40 -2.28
N TYR A 237 2.67 -9.89 -2.38
CA TYR A 237 3.16 -8.83 -1.49
C TYR A 237 2.50 -7.48 -1.77
N ASP A 238 2.19 -7.18 -3.03
CA ASP A 238 1.48 -5.95 -3.40
C ASP A 238 0.02 -6.00 -2.96
N ALA A 239 -0.65 -7.13 -3.15
CA ALA A 239 -1.99 -7.38 -2.62
C ALA A 239 -2.01 -7.25 -1.09
N ALA A 240 -0.99 -7.77 -0.39
CA ALA A 240 -0.84 -7.56 1.04
C ALA A 240 -0.62 -6.07 1.38
N ASN A 241 0.18 -5.33 0.61
CA ASN A 241 0.43 -3.90 0.84
C ASN A 241 -0.83 -3.04 0.68
N ILE A 242 -1.78 -3.44 -0.18
CA ILE A 242 -3.10 -2.77 -0.28
C ILE A 242 -3.82 -2.79 1.08
N SER A 243 -3.64 -3.84 1.89
CA SER A 243 -4.25 -3.92 3.23
C SER A 243 -3.86 -2.77 4.16
N VAL A 244 -2.65 -2.23 3.97
CA VAL A 244 -2.11 -1.11 4.75
C VAL A 244 -2.90 0.17 4.47
N LEU A 245 -3.43 0.33 3.25
CA LEU A 245 -4.26 1.49 2.88
C LEU A 245 -5.58 1.52 3.66
N PHE A 246 -6.12 0.36 4.03
CA PHE A 246 -7.31 0.29 4.89
C PHE A 246 -7.01 0.60 6.37
N GLY A 247 -5.74 0.76 6.76
CA GLY A 247 -5.31 1.13 8.11
C GLY A 247 -4.67 0.01 8.92
N ILE A 248 -4.31 -1.11 8.28
CA ILE A 248 -3.61 -2.21 8.94
C ILE A 248 -2.12 -1.92 9.08
N ARG A 249 -1.54 -2.37 10.19
CA ARG A 249 -0.08 -2.34 10.38
C ARG A 249 0.61 -3.31 9.41
N PRO A 250 1.73 -2.93 8.78
CA PRO A 250 2.38 -3.74 7.75
C PRO A 250 2.79 -5.15 8.22
N GLU A 251 3.07 -5.31 9.52
CA GLU A 251 3.38 -6.60 10.15
C GLU A 251 2.25 -7.64 9.97
N PHE A 252 0.99 -7.20 9.96
CA PHE A 252 -0.17 -8.06 9.81
C PHE A 252 -0.65 -8.17 8.37
N ALA A 253 -0.10 -7.40 7.43
CA ALA A 253 -0.56 -7.36 6.04
C ALA A 253 -0.48 -8.73 5.35
N ARG A 254 0.55 -9.53 5.66
CA ARG A 254 0.74 -10.86 5.08
C ARG A 254 -0.38 -11.84 5.44
N LYS A 255 -1.05 -11.67 6.59
CA LYS A 255 -2.03 -12.65 7.08
C LYS A 255 -3.26 -12.76 6.17
N PHE A 256 -3.61 -11.69 5.45
CA PHE A 256 -4.79 -11.59 4.59
C PHE A 256 -4.70 -12.45 3.32
N VAL A 257 -3.49 -12.71 2.83
CA VAL A 257 -3.23 -13.49 1.60
C VAL A 257 -2.74 -14.92 1.93
N ALA A 258 -2.35 -15.17 3.19
CA ALA A 258 -1.76 -16.43 3.63
C ALA A 258 -2.59 -17.12 4.74
N SER A 259 -2.43 -16.71 5.99
CA SER A 259 -2.98 -17.41 7.16
C SER A 259 -4.52 -17.43 7.17
N ASN A 260 -5.17 -16.31 6.88
CA ASN A 260 -6.64 -16.23 6.87
C ASN A 260 -7.22 -17.01 5.69
N ALA A 261 -6.57 -16.96 4.52
CA ALA A 261 -6.95 -17.78 3.37
C ALA A 261 -6.85 -19.28 3.69
N LYS A 262 -5.83 -19.69 4.46
CA LYS A 262 -5.68 -21.08 4.91
C LYS A 262 -6.84 -21.49 5.82
N LYS A 263 -7.26 -20.64 6.77
CA LYS A 263 -8.42 -20.92 7.63
C LYS A 263 -9.70 -21.10 6.81
N ALA A 264 -9.92 -20.26 5.79
CA ALA A 264 -11.07 -20.37 4.89
C ALA A 264 -11.08 -21.70 4.11
N LEU A 265 -9.93 -22.13 3.58
CA LEU A 265 -9.81 -23.40 2.86
C LEU A 265 -9.99 -24.62 3.77
N LEU A 266 -9.44 -24.59 4.98
CA LEU A 266 -9.63 -25.66 5.97
C LEU A 266 -11.11 -25.80 6.38
N ARG A 267 -11.84 -24.69 6.49
CA ARG A 267 -13.29 -24.72 6.72
C ARG A 267 -14.03 -25.35 5.54
N ALA A 268 -13.69 -24.96 4.32
CA ALA A 268 -14.30 -25.52 3.12
C ALA A 268 -14.07 -27.05 3.03
N GLU A 269 -12.88 -27.52 3.43
CA GLU A 269 -12.56 -28.95 3.53
C GLU A 269 -13.35 -29.65 4.66
N SER A 270 -13.49 -29.01 5.83
CA SER A 270 -14.26 -29.57 6.94
C SER A 270 -15.75 -29.72 6.64
N ARG A 271 -16.28 -28.91 5.71
CA ARG A 271 -17.64 -29.05 5.17
C ARG A 271 -17.82 -30.29 4.29
N LYS A 272 -16.76 -30.72 3.60
CA LYS A 272 -16.78 -31.94 2.77
C LYS A 272 -16.55 -33.21 3.59
N THR A 273 -15.87 -33.09 4.73
CA THR A 273 -15.60 -34.19 5.65
C THR A 273 -16.66 -34.26 6.77
N LEU A 274 -16.57 -35.30 7.61
CA LEU A 274 -17.45 -35.44 8.77
C LEU A 274 -17.04 -34.45 9.85
N LYS A 275 -18.01 -33.74 10.45
CA LYS A 275 -17.77 -32.84 11.59
C LYS A 275 -17.09 -33.63 12.73
N GLY A 276 -15.82 -33.29 13.03
CA GLY A 276 -15.06 -33.91 14.13
C GLY A 276 -14.10 -35.05 13.73
N GLY A 277 -13.83 -35.26 12.44
CA GLY A 277 -12.79 -36.21 12.02
C GLY A 277 -11.38 -35.71 12.34
N VAL A 278 -10.62 -36.49 13.12
CA VAL A 278 -9.18 -36.26 13.35
C VAL A 278 -8.40 -37.23 12.45
N LEU A 279 -7.60 -36.69 11.53
CA LEU A 279 -6.63 -37.51 10.79
C LEU A 279 -5.47 -37.83 11.75
N VAL A 280 -5.48 -39.04 12.32
CA VAL A 280 -4.37 -39.55 13.13
C VAL A 280 -3.32 -40.09 12.17
N GLN A 281 -2.18 -39.38 12.05
CA GLN A 281 -0.99 -39.88 11.38
C GLN A 281 0.03 -40.35 12.42
N THR A 282 0.64 -41.50 12.16
CA THR A 282 1.74 -42.04 12.95
C THR A 282 3.01 -41.18 12.78
N LYS A 283 3.87 -41.13 13.81
CA LYS A 283 5.09 -40.29 13.83
C LYS A 283 6.05 -40.59 12.66
N GLU A 284 5.95 -41.80 12.11
CA GLU A 284 6.71 -42.32 10.97
C GLU A 284 6.24 -41.73 9.63
N ASP A 285 4.98 -41.28 9.55
CA ASP A 285 4.36 -40.69 8.35
C ASP A 285 4.48 -39.16 8.31
N LEU A 286 5.10 -38.54 9.32
CA LEU A 286 5.37 -37.11 9.32
C LEU A 286 6.49 -36.79 8.30
N PRO A 287 6.34 -35.73 7.49
CA PRO A 287 7.35 -35.34 6.53
C PRO A 287 8.59 -34.82 7.25
N LYS A 288 9.73 -35.09 6.60
CA LYS A 288 11.08 -34.93 7.17
C LYS A 288 11.36 -33.50 7.65
N ASN A 289 10.73 -32.49 7.02
CA ASN A 289 10.84 -31.06 7.35
C ASN A 289 10.25 -30.68 8.72
N LEU A 290 9.15 -31.31 9.16
CA LEU A 290 8.53 -31.08 10.46
C LEU A 290 9.19 -31.88 11.58
N ILE A 291 9.69 -33.09 11.28
CA ILE A 291 10.56 -33.84 12.18
C ILE A 291 11.81 -33.01 12.52
N VAL A 292 12.41 -32.33 11.54
CA VAL A 292 13.55 -31.42 11.78
C VAL A 292 13.17 -30.26 12.70
N ARG A 293 11.99 -29.61 12.51
CA ARG A 293 11.55 -28.50 13.37
C ARG A 293 11.17 -28.93 14.79
N LEU A 294 10.48 -30.06 14.94
CA LEU A 294 10.15 -30.63 16.25
C LEU A 294 11.41 -31.05 17.00
N ASN A 295 12.37 -31.69 16.31
CA ASN A 295 13.67 -32.03 16.88
C ASN A 295 14.47 -30.78 17.29
N VAL A 296 14.32 -29.66 16.58
CA VAL A 296 14.94 -28.37 16.94
C VAL A 296 14.27 -27.76 18.17
N ILE A 297 12.93 -27.75 18.26
CA ILE A 297 12.21 -27.26 19.44
C ILE A 297 12.50 -28.15 20.65
N GLU A 298 12.50 -29.48 20.51
CA GLU A 298 12.91 -30.40 21.58
C GLU A 298 14.38 -30.19 21.98
N LYS A 299 15.28 -29.90 21.03
CA LYS A 299 16.67 -29.51 21.33
C LYS A 299 16.74 -28.21 22.13
N ILE A 300 15.91 -27.22 21.79
CA ILE A 300 15.88 -25.91 22.43
C ILE A 300 15.21 -26.00 23.81
N MET A 301 14.17 -26.82 23.97
CA MET A 301 13.51 -27.10 25.26
C MET A 301 14.40 -27.88 26.24
N ARG A 302 15.41 -28.62 25.73
CA ARG A 302 16.48 -29.21 26.55
C ARG A 302 17.49 -28.19 27.07
N ILE A 303 17.52 -26.96 26.52
CA ILE A 303 18.39 -25.88 27.01
C ILE A 303 17.74 -25.29 28.29
N PRO A 304 18.37 -25.42 29.47
CA PRO A 304 17.77 -24.99 30.74
C PRO A 304 17.42 -23.49 30.77
N GLU A 305 18.27 -22.67 30.14
CA GLU A 305 18.10 -21.22 30.06
C GLU A 305 16.84 -20.81 29.29
N PHE A 306 16.50 -21.53 28.22
CA PHE A 306 15.31 -21.25 27.41
C PHE A 306 14.02 -21.66 28.11
N ARG A 307 14.06 -22.79 28.84
CA ARG A 307 12.92 -23.24 29.65
C ARG A 307 12.62 -22.26 30.78
N ALA A 308 13.65 -21.78 31.47
CA ALA A 308 13.50 -20.76 32.51
C ALA A 308 12.88 -19.46 31.96
N GLN A 309 13.26 -19.05 30.75
CA GLN A 309 12.66 -17.87 30.09
C GLN A 309 11.17 -18.05 29.78
N LEU A 310 10.73 -19.25 29.40
CA LEU A 310 9.32 -19.53 29.12
C LEU A 310 8.46 -19.52 30.38
N GLU A 311 8.95 -20.08 31.48
CA GLU A 311 8.26 -20.09 32.78
C GLU A 311 8.07 -18.66 33.33
N ILE A 312 9.07 -17.78 33.15
CA ILE A 312 8.95 -16.35 33.52
C ILE A 312 7.85 -15.64 32.72
N VAL A 313 7.75 -15.92 31.42
CA VAL A 313 6.75 -15.29 30.54
C VAL A 313 5.34 -15.74 30.90
N THR A 314 5.14 -16.99 31.33
CA THR A 314 3.83 -17.48 31.76
C THR A 314 3.38 -16.85 33.07
N ASP A 315 4.29 -16.68 34.03
CA ASP A 315 3.99 -16.05 35.33
C ASP A 315 3.65 -14.56 35.17
N GLU A 316 4.31 -13.86 34.24
CA GLU A 316 4.01 -12.46 33.90
C GLU A 316 2.60 -12.25 33.32
N ILE A 317 2.04 -13.26 32.65
CA ILE A 317 0.70 -13.21 32.04
C ILE A 317 -0.37 -13.39 33.13
N GLU A 318 -0.15 -14.27 34.10
CA GLU A 318 -1.08 -14.50 35.22
C GLU A 318 -1.10 -13.35 36.24
N GLU A 319 0.02 -12.67 36.46
CA GLU A 319 0.02 -11.46 37.30
C GLU A 319 -0.75 -10.29 36.67
N LYS A 320 -0.77 -10.23 35.33
CA LYS A 320 -1.41 -9.15 34.57
C LYS A 320 -2.93 -9.22 34.69
N SER A 321 -3.50 -10.42 34.68
CA SER A 321 -4.95 -10.62 34.78
C SER A 321 -5.48 -10.20 36.16
N LYS A 322 -4.77 -10.52 37.24
CA LYS A 322 -5.14 -10.12 38.63
C LYS A 322 -5.05 -8.61 38.87
N LYS A 323 -4.09 -7.91 38.25
CA LYS A 323 -3.92 -6.45 38.38
C LYS A 323 -5.02 -5.64 37.67
N ASP A 324 -5.69 -6.21 36.68
CA ASP A 324 -6.74 -5.52 35.93
C ASP A 324 -8.12 -5.56 36.62
N GLU A 325 -8.40 -6.55 37.47
CA GLU A 325 -9.64 -6.61 38.30
C GLU A 325 -9.66 -5.56 39.42
N ILE A 326 -8.55 -5.39 40.16
CA ILE A 326 -8.41 -4.41 41.26
C ILE A 326 -8.52 -2.95 40.75
N ARG A 327 -8.31 -2.75 39.45
CA ARG A 327 -8.26 -1.45 38.79
C ARG A 327 -9.62 -0.89 38.40
N GLU A 328 -10.68 -1.70 38.38
CA GLU A 328 -12.05 -1.27 38.10
C GLU A 328 -12.68 -0.54 39.31
N GLU A 329 -12.40 -1.01 40.53
CA GLU A 329 -12.99 -0.50 41.77
C GLU A 329 -12.43 0.87 42.19
N THR A 330 -11.14 1.10 41.92
CA THR A 330 -10.43 2.35 42.25
C THR A 330 -10.79 3.51 41.32
N LYS A 331 -11.30 3.24 40.10
CA LYS A 331 -11.78 4.26 39.15
C LYS A 331 -12.99 5.05 39.65
N LYS A 332 -13.88 4.44 40.46
CA LYS A 332 -15.09 5.11 40.96
C LYS A 332 -14.79 6.16 42.02
N LYS A 333 -13.78 5.95 42.88
CA LYS A 333 -13.43 6.88 43.97
C LYS A 333 -12.64 8.11 43.50
N LEU A 334 -11.85 8.00 42.42
CA LEU A 334 -10.93 9.06 41.99
C LEU A 334 -11.56 10.15 41.09
N ASN A 335 -12.70 9.86 40.45
CA ASN A 335 -13.42 10.83 39.61
C ASN A 335 -13.98 12.02 40.40
N VAL A 336 -14.23 11.85 41.71
CA VAL A 336 -14.66 12.92 42.61
C VAL A 336 -13.51 13.89 42.90
N PHE A 337 -12.29 13.38 43.04
CA PHE A 337 -11.10 14.16 43.41
C PHE A 337 -10.62 15.09 42.28
N VAL A 338 -10.74 14.66 41.02
CA VAL A 338 -10.32 15.45 39.84
C VAL A 338 -11.23 16.68 39.62
N ARG A 339 -12.49 16.63 40.03
CA ARG A 339 -13.41 17.78 39.98
C ARG A 339 -13.02 18.89 40.96
N VAL A 340 -12.54 18.52 42.15
CA VAL A 340 -12.13 19.47 43.20
C VAL A 340 -10.86 20.23 42.80
N LEU A 341 -9.87 19.54 42.20
CA LEU A 341 -8.61 20.15 41.76
C LEU A 341 -8.77 21.18 40.63
N ASN A 342 -9.69 20.95 39.69
CA ASN A 342 -9.98 21.91 38.62
C ASN A 342 -10.67 23.19 39.15
N TYR A 343 -11.48 23.07 40.21
CA TYR A 343 -12.11 24.21 40.87
C TYR A 343 -11.07 25.12 41.54
N VAL A 344 -10.11 24.53 42.26
CA VAL A 344 -9.01 25.25 42.94
C VAL A 344 -8.10 25.99 41.95
N TYR A 345 -7.80 25.38 40.80
CA TYR A 345 -6.98 26.04 39.77
C TYR A 345 -7.65 27.27 39.16
N THR A 346 -8.98 27.23 39.00
CA THR A 346 -9.75 28.33 38.43
C THR A 346 -9.71 29.55 39.34
N ILE A 347 -9.76 29.33 40.66
CA ILE A 347 -9.63 30.37 41.69
C ILE A 347 -8.23 30.99 41.67
N MET A 348 -7.17 30.17 41.53
CA MET A 348 -5.79 30.64 41.50
C MET A 348 -5.47 31.51 40.28
N GLN A 349 -6.06 31.22 39.11
CA GLN A 349 -5.93 32.04 37.90
C GLN A 349 -6.66 33.40 38.02
N CYS A 350 -7.79 33.46 38.73
CA CYS A 350 -8.50 34.71 39.01
C CYS A 350 -7.70 35.65 39.91
N ILE A 351 -6.97 35.11 40.89
CA ILE A 351 -6.13 35.89 41.81
C ILE A 351 -4.92 36.50 41.09
N LEU A 352 -4.31 35.77 40.15
CA LEU A 352 -3.18 36.26 39.35
C LEU A 352 -3.57 37.38 38.35
N LYS A 353 -4.84 37.46 37.96
CA LYS A 353 -5.35 38.49 37.04
C LYS A 353 -5.50 39.88 37.69
N LYS A 354 -5.46 39.97 39.03
CA LYS A 354 -5.75 41.19 39.80
C LYS A 354 -4.52 42.08 40.09
N ARG A 355 -3.30 41.67 39.76
CA ARG A 355 -2.06 42.46 39.97
C ARG A 355 -1.46 42.91 38.64
N GLU A 356 -1.96 44.01 38.08
CA GLU A 356 -1.31 44.71 36.96
C GLU A 356 -0.54 45.95 37.47
N LYS A 357 0.79 45.95 37.31
CA LYS A 357 1.61 47.18 37.24
C LYS A 357 2.67 47.03 36.13
N ASN A 358 2.83 48.11 35.37
CA ASN A 358 3.30 48.19 33.98
C ASN A 358 4.79 47.92 33.68
N MET A 359 5.62 47.42 34.60
CA MET A 359 7.07 47.25 34.33
C MET A 359 7.52 45.82 34.00
N TRP A 360 6.62 44.84 34.03
CA TRP A 360 7.00 43.43 33.90
C TRP A 360 6.31 42.69 32.74
N LYS A 361 5.82 43.36 31.69
CA LYS A 361 5.02 42.70 30.64
C LYS A 361 5.73 41.54 29.92
N LYS A 362 6.95 41.75 29.39
CA LYS A 362 7.71 40.69 28.69
C LYS A 362 8.18 39.57 29.63
N PHE A 363 8.55 39.93 30.86
CA PHE A 363 9.04 38.98 31.86
C PHE A 363 7.89 38.14 32.45
N LEU A 364 6.71 38.75 32.67
CA LEU A 364 5.49 38.03 33.05
C LEU A 364 4.99 37.15 31.90
N GLU A 365 5.07 37.56 30.63
CA GLU A 365 4.63 36.74 29.50
C GLU A 365 5.41 35.42 29.40
N PHE A 366 6.74 35.47 29.55
CA PHE A 366 7.60 34.29 29.57
C PHE A 366 7.29 33.35 30.73
N TYR A 367 7.20 33.88 31.96
CA TYR A 367 6.85 33.08 33.14
C TYR A 367 5.42 32.53 33.06
N ARG A 368 4.49 33.31 32.50
CA ARG A 368 3.08 32.92 32.30
C ARG A 368 2.95 31.77 31.31
N ASP A 369 3.68 31.79 30.20
CA ASP A 369 3.66 30.70 29.22
C ASP A 369 4.35 29.44 29.76
N SER A 370 5.46 29.58 30.48
CA SER A 370 6.16 28.45 31.10
C SER A 370 5.31 27.78 32.20
N VAL A 371 4.69 28.57 33.09
CA VAL A 371 3.75 28.07 34.12
C VAL A 371 2.50 27.45 33.49
N ARG A 372 1.95 28.06 32.43
CA ARG A 372 0.80 27.53 31.68
C ARG A 372 1.13 26.21 30.97
N ASN A 373 2.33 26.08 30.43
CA ASN A 373 2.81 24.86 29.80
C ASN A 373 2.99 23.72 30.81
N VAL A 374 3.57 24.01 31.99
CA VAL A 374 3.67 23.05 33.10
C VAL A 374 2.28 22.60 33.54
N TRP A 375 1.36 23.53 33.75
CA TRP A 375 -0.01 23.21 34.13
C TRP A 375 -0.74 22.35 33.09
N ARG A 376 -0.65 22.72 31.80
CA ARG A 376 -1.22 21.94 30.70
C ARG A 376 -0.66 20.52 30.63
N LYS A 377 0.64 20.32 30.86
CA LYS A 377 1.27 18.99 30.94
C LYS A 377 0.76 18.19 32.14
N VAL A 378 0.57 18.82 33.29
CA VAL A 378 0.01 18.17 34.49
C VAL A 378 -1.42 17.71 34.23
N VAL A 379 -2.27 18.59 33.69
CA VAL A 379 -3.65 18.27 33.30
C VAL A 379 -3.67 17.12 32.27
N TRP A 380 -2.82 17.16 31.25
CA TRP A 380 -2.73 16.08 30.26
C TRP A 380 -2.25 14.75 30.87
N LYS A 381 -1.22 14.76 31.73
CA LYS A 381 -0.74 13.55 32.41
C LYS A 381 -1.84 12.92 33.28
N LEU A 382 -2.60 13.76 33.98
CA LEU A 382 -3.78 13.34 34.74
C LEU A 382 -4.83 12.72 33.80
N GLN A 383 -5.21 13.40 32.73
CA GLN A 383 -6.21 12.90 31.77
C GLN A 383 -5.78 11.59 31.07
N LYS A 384 -4.48 11.45 30.73
CA LYS A 384 -3.91 10.22 30.14
C LYS A 384 -3.89 9.06 31.15
N LYS A 385 -3.50 9.32 32.40
CA LYS A 385 -3.52 8.31 33.47
C LYS A 385 -4.95 7.82 33.77
N LEU A 386 -5.94 8.67 33.51
CA LEU A 386 -7.37 8.40 33.66
C LEU A 386 -8.05 7.80 32.40
N ARG A 387 -7.31 7.53 31.31
CA ARG A 387 -7.83 7.05 30.00
C ARG A 387 -9.04 7.86 29.47
N ILE A 388 -9.11 9.16 29.78
CA ILE A 388 -10.02 10.12 29.15
C ILE A 388 -9.41 10.50 27.79
N ASN A 389 -10.22 10.89 26.80
CA ASN A 389 -9.76 11.39 25.49
C ASN A 389 -8.85 12.64 25.64
N ALA A 390 -7.58 12.42 25.97
CA ALA A 390 -6.62 13.45 26.32
C ALA A 390 -5.79 13.82 25.07
N ARG A 391 -6.05 14.98 24.49
CA ARG A 391 -5.21 15.54 23.42
C ARG A 391 -3.99 16.23 24.02
N TRP A 392 -2.82 16.05 23.39
CA TRP A 392 -1.60 16.73 23.84
C TRP A 392 -1.79 18.26 23.77
N PRO A 393 -1.44 19.01 24.83
CA PRO A 393 -1.65 20.45 24.86
C PRO A 393 -0.68 21.19 23.93
N VAL A 394 -1.13 22.30 23.33
CA VAL A 394 -0.23 23.23 22.62
C VAL A 394 0.69 23.89 23.64
N LEU A 395 1.99 23.77 23.42
CA LEU A 395 3.03 24.35 24.27
C LEU A 395 3.63 25.55 23.52
N TRP A 396 3.67 26.70 24.19
CA TRP A 396 4.27 27.91 23.62
C TRP A 396 5.74 27.98 24.00
N MET A 397 6.61 28.12 23.02
CA MET A 397 8.06 28.27 23.19
C MET A 397 8.53 29.64 22.69
N GLU A 398 9.82 29.91 22.85
CA GLU A 398 10.48 31.05 22.24
C GLU A 398 10.46 30.96 20.70
N ASN A 399 10.55 32.10 20.04
CA ASN A 399 10.61 32.16 18.58
C ASN A 399 11.93 31.54 18.12
N LYS A 400 11.84 30.49 17.31
CA LYS A 400 13.02 29.78 16.79
C LYS A 400 13.60 30.42 15.53
N LEU A 401 12.81 31.21 14.81
CA LEU A 401 13.25 31.88 13.61
C LEU A 401 14.07 33.11 13.99
N LYS A 402 15.32 33.17 13.53
CA LYS A 402 16.24 34.29 13.79
C LYS A 402 16.33 35.25 12.60
N SER A 403 15.92 34.82 11.41
CA SER A 403 15.98 35.62 10.19
C SER A 403 14.65 36.27 9.83
N LEU A 404 14.71 37.54 9.46
CA LEU A 404 13.63 38.26 8.78
C LEU A 404 14.03 38.51 7.31
N PRO A 405 13.07 38.75 6.41
CA PRO A 405 13.37 39.07 5.01
C PRO A 405 14.25 40.31 4.88
N SER A 406 15.13 40.34 3.88
CA SER A 406 16.04 41.47 3.68
C SER A 406 15.30 42.74 3.26
N ARG A 407 15.85 43.91 3.60
CA ARG A 407 15.28 45.21 3.21
C ARG A 407 15.25 45.40 1.68
N GLN A 408 16.23 44.82 0.99
CA GLN A 408 16.30 44.85 -0.48
C GLN A 408 15.15 44.05 -1.10
N PHE A 409 14.86 42.86 -0.56
CA PHE A 409 13.74 42.05 -1.03
C PHE A 409 12.39 42.75 -0.84
N ILE A 410 12.16 43.39 0.31
CA ILE A 410 10.92 44.12 0.59
C ILE A 410 10.70 45.25 -0.43
N GLN A 411 11.77 45.94 -0.83
CA GLN A 411 11.72 47.04 -1.81
C GLN A 411 11.38 46.56 -3.24
N THR A 412 11.64 45.30 -3.58
CA THR A 412 11.31 44.73 -4.90
C THR A 412 9.83 44.34 -5.06
N LEU A 413 9.05 44.33 -3.97
CA LEU A 413 7.67 43.84 -3.95
C LEU A 413 6.65 44.96 -4.12
N ASN A 414 5.52 44.65 -4.76
CA ASN A 414 4.39 45.57 -4.89
C ASN A 414 3.70 45.83 -3.53
N ALA A 415 3.01 46.97 -3.38
CA ALA A 415 2.34 47.34 -2.13
C ALA A 415 1.38 46.25 -1.59
N SER A 416 0.60 45.61 -2.46
CA SER A 416 -0.28 44.49 -2.07
C SER A 416 0.50 43.25 -1.60
N GLN A 417 1.65 42.97 -2.20
CA GLN A 417 2.50 41.84 -1.81
C GLN A 417 3.20 42.10 -0.47
N GLN A 418 3.52 43.36 -0.16
CA GLN A 418 4.10 43.75 1.12
C GLN A 418 3.12 43.55 2.28
N GLU A 419 1.83 43.87 2.08
CA GLU A 419 0.79 43.61 3.08
C GLU A 419 0.61 42.11 3.32
N GLN A 420 0.53 41.31 2.25
CA GLN A 420 0.49 39.84 2.35
C GLN A 420 1.73 39.27 3.05
N LEU A 421 2.92 39.80 2.75
CA LEU A 421 4.16 39.39 3.39
C LEU A 421 4.13 39.66 4.90
N SER A 422 3.59 40.81 5.32
CA SER A 422 3.46 41.14 6.75
C SER A 422 2.58 40.13 7.50
N GLY A 423 1.46 39.73 6.89
CA GLY A 423 0.59 38.66 7.40
C GLY A 423 1.31 37.32 7.50
N ILE A 424 2.05 36.94 6.45
CA ILE A 424 2.83 35.71 6.43
C ILE A 424 3.93 35.72 7.50
N ILE A 425 4.62 36.85 7.72
CA ILE A 425 5.64 36.96 8.77
C ILE A 425 5.02 36.67 10.14
N THR A 426 3.88 37.30 10.47
CA THR A 426 3.21 37.04 11.76
C THR A 426 2.73 35.59 11.89
N GLU A 427 2.26 34.98 10.80
CA GLU A 427 1.88 33.56 10.76
C GLU A 427 3.10 32.66 11.07
N VAL A 428 4.23 32.90 10.41
CA VAL A 428 5.48 32.16 10.56
C VAL A 428 6.05 32.32 11.98
N GLU A 429 6.02 33.52 12.55
CA GLU A 429 6.42 33.81 13.93
C GLU A 429 5.53 33.10 14.96
N LEU A 430 4.24 32.96 14.70
CA LEU A 430 3.34 32.21 15.59
C LEU A 430 3.64 30.72 15.51
N LEU A 431 3.81 30.18 14.30
CA LEU A 431 4.10 28.76 14.07
C LEU A 431 5.45 28.35 14.68
N SER A 432 6.47 29.20 14.61
CA SER A 432 7.79 28.92 15.19
C SER A 432 7.73 28.69 16.70
N ARG A 433 6.80 29.34 17.40
CA ARG A 433 6.58 29.19 18.84
C ARG A 433 5.83 27.92 19.22
N CYS A 434 5.00 27.39 18.31
CA CYS A 434 4.18 26.19 18.56
C CYS A 434 4.88 24.87 18.20
N TYR A 435 5.78 24.89 17.22
CA TYR A 435 6.36 23.68 16.65
C TYR A 435 7.84 23.48 17.00
N ASN A 436 8.21 22.24 17.30
CA ASN A 436 9.60 21.91 17.60
C ASN A 436 10.49 21.86 16.35
N TYR A 437 9.91 21.55 15.19
CA TYR A 437 10.58 21.32 13.92
C TYR A 437 10.47 22.56 13.00
N PHE A 438 11.24 23.59 13.30
CA PHE A 438 11.21 24.88 12.59
C PHE A 438 12.62 25.28 12.16
N PRO A 439 12.83 25.86 10.97
CA PRO A 439 14.15 26.30 10.53
C PRO A 439 14.65 27.51 11.34
N GLU A 440 15.97 27.67 11.50
CA GLU A 440 16.54 28.85 12.16
C GLU A 440 16.62 30.05 11.21
N TYR A 441 16.89 29.78 9.93
CA TYR A 441 17.09 30.78 8.88
C TYR A 441 16.24 30.49 7.63
N LEU A 442 15.64 31.54 7.07
CA LEU A 442 14.89 31.54 5.81
C LEU A 442 15.49 32.59 4.86
N SER A 443 15.80 32.19 3.63
CA SER A 443 16.38 33.08 2.62
C SER A 443 15.31 33.91 1.91
N ASP A 444 15.71 34.98 1.21
CA ASP A 444 14.78 35.80 0.42
C ASP A 444 14.08 35.00 -0.69
N SER A 445 14.75 33.97 -1.23
CA SER A 445 14.13 33.04 -2.18
C SER A 445 13.02 32.19 -1.54
N ASP A 446 13.17 31.84 -0.26
CA ASP A 446 12.16 31.11 0.51
C ASP A 446 10.95 32.00 0.79
N TRP A 447 11.17 33.28 1.11
CA TRP A 447 10.10 34.27 1.28
C TRP A 447 9.32 34.51 -0.01
N LYS A 448 10.00 34.57 -1.17
CA LYS A 448 9.34 34.62 -2.49
C LYS A 448 8.48 33.38 -2.73
N ARG A 449 8.94 32.19 -2.34
CA ARG A 449 8.17 30.93 -2.46
C ARG A 449 6.95 30.90 -1.52
N LEU A 450 7.08 31.43 -0.32
CA LEU A 450 5.97 31.52 0.65
C LEU A 450 4.86 32.47 0.17
N LEU A 451 5.21 33.55 -0.54
CA LEU A 451 4.25 34.44 -1.19
C LEU A 451 3.48 33.74 -2.33
N GLN A 452 4.11 32.81 -3.05
CA GLN A 452 3.45 32.03 -4.11
C GLN A 452 2.47 30.98 -3.56
N CYS A 453 2.52 30.67 -2.26
CA CYS A 453 1.69 29.64 -1.65
C CYS A 453 0.32 30.20 -1.26
N GLU A 454 -0.73 29.71 -1.92
CA GLU A 454 -2.12 30.15 -1.72
C GLU A 454 -2.67 29.75 -0.34
N THR A 455 -2.27 28.58 0.19
CA THR A 455 -2.83 28.04 1.45
C THR A 455 -1.83 28.01 2.60
N GLN A 456 -2.33 28.18 3.83
CA GLN A 456 -1.54 28.04 5.08
C GLN A 456 -0.88 26.66 5.18
N LYS A 457 -1.58 25.60 4.75
CA LYS A 457 -1.04 24.23 4.74
C LYS A 457 0.16 24.07 3.81
N GLN A 458 0.11 24.68 2.62
CA GLN A 458 1.25 24.68 1.69
C GLN A 458 2.44 25.44 2.28
N ARG A 459 2.21 26.62 2.86
CA ARG A 459 3.26 27.40 3.56
C ARG A 459 3.91 26.60 4.68
N PHE A 460 3.12 25.97 5.55
CA PHE A 460 3.62 25.13 6.63
C PHE A 460 4.44 23.93 6.13
N ASN A 461 3.97 23.26 5.07
CA ASN A 461 4.71 22.14 4.46
C ASN A 461 6.05 22.60 3.87
N TYR A 462 6.10 23.79 3.25
CA TYR A 462 7.33 24.37 2.74
C TYR A 462 8.33 24.69 3.86
N ILE A 463 7.87 25.30 4.95
CA ILE A 463 8.72 25.59 6.13
C ILE A 463 9.29 24.30 6.73
N LYS A 464 8.46 23.25 6.81
CA LYS A 464 8.91 21.92 7.25
C LYS A 464 9.99 21.35 6.31
N PHE A 465 9.89 21.59 5.01
CA PHE A 465 10.91 21.21 4.02
C PHE A 465 12.21 21.99 4.25
N CYS A 466 12.16 23.30 4.49
CA CYS A 466 13.34 24.12 4.81
C CYS A 466 14.08 23.60 6.05
N HIS A 467 13.36 23.26 7.13
CA HIS A 467 13.97 22.67 8.31
C HIS A 467 14.65 21.32 8.04
N GLN A 468 14.03 20.46 7.22
CA GLN A 468 14.64 19.19 6.83
C GLN A 468 15.90 19.39 5.98
N LYS A 469 15.94 20.45 5.15
CA LYS A 469 17.12 20.82 4.36
C LYS A 469 18.26 21.25 5.27
N GLU A 470 18.00 22.15 6.22
CA GLU A 470 18.97 22.62 7.21
C GLU A 470 19.56 21.47 8.04
N LEU A 471 18.71 20.55 8.53
CA LEU A 471 19.17 19.35 9.25
C LEU A 471 20.05 18.42 8.39
N LYS A 472 19.80 18.33 7.07
CA LYS A 472 20.63 17.54 6.16
C LYS A 472 21.97 18.20 5.91
N GLU A 473 22.01 19.52 5.78
CA GLU A 473 23.23 20.31 5.61
C GLU A 473 24.13 20.20 6.85
N LEU A 474 23.57 20.40 8.06
CA LEU A 474 24.30 20.19 9.31
C LEU A 474 24.85 18.77 9.44
N LYS A 475 24.08 17.74 9.04
CA LYS A 475 24.56 16.34 9.01
C LYS A 475 25.69 16.13 7.99
N TYR A 476 25.67 16.84 6.87
CA TYR A 476 26.73 16.75 5.87
C TYR A 476 28.00 17.45 6.35
N GLU A 477 27.88 18.63 6.95
CA GLU A 477 28.98 19.39 7.53
C GLU A 477 29.67 18.64 8.67
N THR A 478 28.90 18.11 9.62
CA THR A 478 29.42 17.27 10.71
C THR A 478 30.16 16.04 10.17
N LYS A 479 29.61 15.33 9.16
CA LYS A 479 30.31 14.22 8.50
C LYS A 479 31.59 14.67 7.78
N ARG A 480 31.60 15.85 7.17
CA ARG A 480 32.78 16.41 6.48
C ARG A 480 33.86 16.74 7.51
N GLN A 481 33.49 17.38 8.62
CA GLN A 481 34.40 17.70 9.73
C GLN A 481 34.99 16.43 10.35
N LEU A 482 34.17 15.41 10.63
CA LEU A 482 34.64 14.11 11.15
C LEU A 482 35.62 13.41 10.21
N LYS A 483 35.39 13.46 8.89
CA LYS A 483 36.33 12.92 7.90
C LYS A 483 37.64 13.70 7.82
N VAL A 484 37.61 15.01 8.06
CA VAL A 484 38.81 15.85 8.10
C VAL A 484 39.59 15.57 9.38
N SER A 485 38.92 15.41 10.53
CA SER A 485 39.57 15.04 11.80
C SER A 485 40.15 13.62 11.78
N GLU A 486 39.46 12.65 11.16
CA GLU A 486 39.99 11.28 10.97
C GLU A 486 41.24 11.26 10.08
N LYS A 487 41.29 12.12 9.05
CA LYS A 487 42.47 12.28 8.19
C LYS A 487 43.65 12.95 8.90
N LEU A 488 43.40 13.85 9.84
CA LEU A 488 44.45 14.46 10.66
C LEU A 488 44.96 13.52 11.77
N GLY A 489 44.14 12.59 12.25
CA GLY A 489 44.43 11.72 13.39
C GLY A 489 45.11 10.38 13.08
N THR A 490 45.36 10.03 11.82
CA THR A 490 45.89 8.71 11.45
C THR A 490 47.33 8.75 10.94
N SER A 491 48.28 8.89 11.87
CA SER A 491 49.73 8.69 11.66
C SER A 491 50.22 7.31 12.13
N LYS A 492 49.36 6.28 12.15
CA LYS A 492 49.78 4.88 12.38
C LYS A 492 49.11 3.94 11.36
N PRO A 493 49.88 3.16 10.58
CA PRO A 493 49.31 2.29 9.56
C PRO A 493 48.95 0.95 10.21
N THR A 494 47.77 0.86 10.78
CA THR A 494 47.26 -0.43 11.29
C THR A 494 46.35 -1.05 10.24
N SER A 495 46.86 -2.09 9.56
CA SER A 495 46.11 -3.23 9.00
C SER A 495 44.71 -2.94 8.40
N GLY A 496 44.56 -1.85 7.63
CA GLY A 496 43.35 -1.52 6.88
C GLY A 496 43.38 -2.01 5.43
N PHE A 497 44.47 -2.67 5.02
CA PHE A 497 44.72 -2.97 3.61
C PHE A 497 43.67 -3.93 3.01
N ALA A 498 43.23 -4.97 3.73
CA ALA A 498 42.28 -5.95 3.20
C ALA A 498 40.85 -5.39 2.97
N MET A 499 40.36 -4.50 3.85
CA MET A 499 39.02 -3.91 3.72
C MET A 499 39.00 -2.73 2.73
N LEU A 500 40.10 -1.98 2.66
CA LEU A 500 40.29 -0.90 1.69
C LEU A 500 40.44 -1.46 0.27
N VAL A 501 41.14 -2.58 0.09
CA VAL A 501 41.28 -3.24 -1.23
C VAL A 501 39.93 -3.72 -1.74
N GLY A 502 39.09 -4.37 -0.93
CA GLY A 502 37.76 -4.84 -1.38
C GLY A 502 36.79 -3.70 -1.77
N THR A 503 36.79 -2.59 -1.02
CA THR A 503 35.94 -1.42 -1.32
C THR A 503 36.48 -0.58 -2.48
N THR A 504 37.80 -0.41 -2.59
CA THR A 504 38.44 0.26 -3.73
C THR A 504 38.36 -0.59 -4.99
N GLN A 505 38.44 -1.92 -4.91
CA GLN A 505 38.28 -2.82 -6.06
C GLN A 505 36.85 -2.82 -6.57
N ARG A 506 35.83 -2.87 -5.70
CA ARG A 506 34.42 -2.69 -6.14
C ARG A 506 34.19 -1.33 -6.79
N LYS A 507 34.77 -0.27 -6.23
CA LYS A 507 34.65 1.08 -6.79
C LYS A 507 35.38 1.21 -8.14
N ARG A 508 36.58 0.64 -8.26
CA ARG A 508 37.35 0.55 -9.52
C ARG A 508 36.60 -0.26 -10.56
N ILE A 509 36.03 -1.42 -10.20
CA ILE A 509 35.22 -2.24 -11.11
C ILE A 509 33.97 -1.47 -11.56
N ALA A 510 33.29 -0.77 -10.63
CA ALA A 510 32.15 0.07 -10.98
C ALA A 510 32.53 1.23 -11.90
N ASP A 511 33.67 1.89 -11.64
CA ASP A 511 34.17 3.00 -12.44
C ASP A 511 34.68 2.53 -13.82
N GLN A 512 35.34 1.36 -13.89
CA GLN A 512 35.70 0.70 -15.15
C GLN A 512 34.46 0.31 -15.94
N ARG A 513 33.44 -0.28 -15.29
CA ARG A 513 32.17 -0.62 -15.93
C ARG A 513 31.46 0.63 -16.45
N ARG A 514 31.46 1.73 -15.70
CA ARG A 514 30.91 3.02 -16.15
C ARG A 514 31.68 3.59 -17.33
N LEU A 515 33.01 3.49 -17.33
CA LEU A 515 33.85 3.92 -18.45
C LEU A 515 33.57 3.08 -19.70
N MET A 516 33.50 1.75 -19.56
CA MET A 516 33.17 0.85 -20.66
C MET A 516 31.76 1.11 -21.21
N ASN A 517 30.78 1.34 -20.34
CA ASN A 517 29.43 1.75 -20.75
C ASN A 517 29.47 3.10 -21.49
N HIS A 518 30.25 4.08 -21.01
CA HIS A 518 30.39 5.38 -21.68
C HIS A 518 31.04 5.24 -23.07
N LEU A 519 32.06 4.41 -23.23
CA LEU A 519 32.66 4.10 -24.54
C LEU A 519 31.67 3.41 -25.46
N HIS A 520 30.89 2.44 -24.96
CA HIS A 520 29.78 1.85 -25.70
C HIS A 520 28.71 2.87 -26.09
N ASN A 521 28.46 3.88 -25.24
CA ASN A 521 27.50 4.94 -25.52
C ASN A 521 28.01 5.92 -26.61
N LEU A 522 29.31 6.01 -26.86
CA LEU A 522 29.83 6.76 -28.02
C LEU A 522 29.66 5.96 -29.33
N GLN A 523 29.55 4.64 -29.22
CA GLN A 523 29.37 3.71 -30.34
C GLN A 523 27.89 3.38 -30.60
N LEU A 524 26.94 4.19 -30.12
CA LEU A 524 25.51 3.86 -30.15
C LEU A 524 25.02 3.59 -31.57
N ASN A 525 24.34 2.44 -31.71
CA ASN A 525 23.42 2.23 -32.82
C ASN A 525 22.25 3.21 -32.66
N PRO A 526 21.78 3.87 -33.74
CA PRO A 526 20.72 4.86 -33.65
C PRO A 526 19.38 4.26 -33.19
N LYS A 527 19.21 2.94 -33.28
CA LYS A 527 18.00 2.21 -32.89
C LYS A 527 18.37 1.00 -32.02
N PRO A 528 17.56 0.66 -31.00
CA PRO A 528 16.34 1.34 -30.59
C PRO A 528 16.58 2.60 -29.75
N ALA A 529 15.74 3.62 -29.97
CA ALA A 529 15.74 4.87 -29.21
C ALA A 529 14.52 4.91 -28.26
N LEU A 530 14.71 5.45 -27.07
CA LEU A 530 13.64 5.69 -26.11
C LEU A 530 13.26 7.17 -26.14
N ILE A 531 11.98 7.44 -26.40
CA ILE A 531 11.45 8.80 -26.51
C ILE A 531 10.43 9.02 -25.40
N VAL A 532 10.56 10.14 -24.68
CA VAL A 532 9.56 10.60 -23.72
C VAL A 532 8.97 11.92 -24.21
N ASP A 533 7.65 11.94 -24.39
CA ASP A 533 6.90 13.15 -24.73
C ASP A 533 6.60 13.95 -23.45
N CYS A 534 7.26 15.10 -23.29
CA CYS A 534 7.18 15.92 -22.08
C CYS A 534 6.12 17.04 -22.13
N ARG A 535 5.16 17.01 -23.07
CA ARG A 535 4.07 18.02 -23.15
C ARG A 535 3.30 18.17 -21.83
N PHE A 536 3.09 17.05 -21.14
CA PHE A 536 2.33 17.00 -19.89
C PHE A 536 2.97 17.81 -18.73
N LEU A 537 4.26 18.17 -18.82
CA LEU A 537 4.95 18.87 -17.73
C LEU A 537 4.35 20.26 -17.43
N ASN A 538 3.76 20.90 -18.43
CA ASN A 538 3.13 22.21 -18.27
C ASN A 538 1.84 22.18 -17.43
N ASP A 539 1.14 21.05 -17.44
CA ASP A 539 -0.15 20.89 -16.74
C ASP A 539 0.02 20.45 -15.27
N LEU A 540 1.25 20.12 -14.86
CA LEU A 540 1.51 19.59 -13.53
C LEU A 540 1.59 20.67 -12.46
N SER A 541 1.04 20.37 -11.28
CA SER A 541 1.30 21.14 -10.07
C SER A 541 2.80 21.16 -9.72
N SER A 542 3.26 22.18 -8.99
CA SER A 542 4.69 22.33 -8.63
C SER A 542 5.26 21.11 -7.89
N GLN A 543 4.45 20.44 -7.06
CA GLN A 543 4.84 19.21 -6.38
C GLN A 543 4.89 18.02 -7.36
N ALA A 544 3.88 17.85 -8.21
CA ALA A 544 3.85 16.78 -9.20
C ALA A 544 5.00 16.92 -10.23
N LEU A 545 5.29 18.14 -10.67
CA LEU A 545 6.44 18.48 -11.50
C LEU A 545 7.76 18.05 -10.83
N SER A 546 7.95 18.36 -9.55
CA SER A 546 9.17 17.96 -8.84
C SER A 546 9.34 16.44 -8.77
N GLN A 547 8.26 15.68 -8.55
CA GLN A 547 8.31 14.22 -8.48
C GLN A 547 8.53 13.58 -9.84
N THR A 548 7.87 14.08 -10.88
CA THR A 548 8.03 13.58 -12.26
C THR A 548 9.44 13.84 -12.79
N LEU A 549 10.03 15.00 -12.52
CA LEU A 549 11.44 15.25 -12.89
C LEU A 549 12.43 14.33 -12.15
N ILE A 550 12.15 13.96 -10.89
CA ILE A 550 12.94 12.95 -10.18
C ILE A 550 12.79 11.57 -10.83
N GLN A 551 11.58 11.20 -11.26
CA GLN A 551 11.36 9.94 -11.97
C GLN A 551 12.08 9.91 -13.32
N LEU A 552 12.06 11.01 -14.08
CA LEU A 552 12.83 11.14 -15.31
C LEU A 552 14.34 11.05 -15.07
N SER A 553 14.82 11.58 -13.94
CA SER A 553 16.24 11.47 -13.58
C SER A 553 16.63 10.04 -13.20
N TYR A 554 15.73 9.26 -12.58
CA TYR A 554 15.91 7.83 -12.36
C TYR A 554 15.93 7.06 -13.67
N LEU A 555 15.02 7.33 -14.60
CA LEU A 555 15.00 6.71 -15.92
C LEU A 555 16.33 6.95 -16.66
N ALA A 556 16.82 8.19 -16.66
CA ALA A 556 18.11 8.53 -17.25
C ALA A 556 19.28 7.82 -16.54
N SER A 557 19.24 7.71 -15.21
CA SER A 557 20.27 7.05 -14.42
C SER A 557 20.32 5.54 -14.67
N GLU A 558 19.16 4.88 -14.73
CA GLU A 558 19.07 3.46 -15.06
C GLU A 558 19.54 3.19 -16.49
N ASN A 559 19.15 4.03 -17.46
CA ASN A 559 19.60 3.89 -18.83
C ASN A 559 21.13 4.04 -18.96
N ARG A 560 21.75 4.96 -18.20
CA ARG A 560 23.22 5.10 -18.14
C ARG A 560 23.92 3.85 -17.59
N ASP A 561 23.31 3.19 -16.60
CA ASP A 561 23.91 2.04 -15.92
C ASP A 561 23.68 0.71 -16.69
N ARG A 562 22.79 0.69 -17.68
CA ARG A 562 22.62 -0.44 -18.62
C ARG A 562 23.92 -0.73 -19.39
N ARG A 563 24.16 -2.02 -19.72
CA ARG A 563 25.35 -2.46 -20.47
C ARG A 563 25.39 -1.88 -21.89
N ARG A 564 24.22 -1.75 -22.52
CA ARG A 564 24.00 -1.01 -23.77
C ARG A 564 22.89 -0.02 -23.48
N SER A 565 23.24 1.26 -23.32
CA SER A 565 22.21 2.28 -23.16
C SER A 565 21.48 2.48 -24.48
N TRP A 566 20.25 2.96 -24.42
CA TRP A 566 19.55 3.43 -25.60
C TRP A 566 19.72 4.95 -25.72
N PRO A 567 19.79 5.50 -26.94
CA PRO A 567 19.57 6.93 -27.15
C PRO A 567 18.24 7.33 -26.49
N LEU A 568 18.29 8.29 -25.57
CA LEU A 568 17.16 8.76 -24.78
C LEU A 568 16.87 10.21 -25.14
N TYR A 569 15.64 10.47 -25.56
CA TYR A 569 15.19 11.79 -26.00
C TYR A 569 14.02 12.27 -25.13
N PHE A 570 14.16 13.46 -24.57
CA PHE A 570 13.05 14.20 -23.96
C PHE A 570 12.63 15.32 -24.93
N PHE A 571 11.51 15.10 -25.63
CA PHE A 571 10.95 16.07 -26.58
C PHE A 571 9.83 16.89 -25.98
N ASN A 572 9.46 18.00 -26.64
CA ASN A 572 8.46 18.96 -26.18
C ASN A 572 8.75 19.50 -24.76
N PHE A 573 10.03 19.65 -24.41
CA PHE A 573 10.42 20.22 -23.13
C PHE A 573 10.34 21.74 -23.20
N ASP A 574 9.43 22.36 -22.45
CA ASP A 574 9.23 23.81 -22.50
C ASP A 574 10.33 24.56 -21.73
N ILE A 575 11.35 25.00 -22.48
CA ILE A 575 12.50 25.75 -21.94
C ILE A 575 12.11 27.17 -21.54
N LYS A 576 10.99 27.71 -22.04
CA LYS A 576 10.57 29.10 -21.75
C LYS A 576 10.01 29.26 -20.33
N ASN A 577 9.49 28.18 -19.76
CA ASN A 577 8.87 28.21 -18.44
C ASN A 577 9.94 28.15 -17.33
N GLU A 578 10.07 29.23 -16.55
CA GLU A 578 11.05 29.37 -15.45
C GLU A 578 10.95 28.22 -14.45
N ARG A 579 9.74 27.72 -14.17
CA ARG A 579 9.51 26.62 -13.22
C ARG A 579 10.11 25.29 -13.68
N ILE A 580 9.96 25.00 -14.97
CA ILE A 580 10.48 23.78 -15.59
C ILE A 580 11.99 23.87 -15.71
N LEU A 581 12.52 25.05 -16.05
CA LEU A 581 13.95 25.31 -16.12
C LEU A 581 14.63 25.14 -14.75
N GLU A 582 14.09 25.77 -13.70
CA GLU A 582 14.57 25.57 -12.32
C GLU A 582 14.47 24.11 -11.86
N GLY A 583 13.41 23.42 -12.27
CA GLY A 583 13.21 22.00 -11.96
C GLY A 583 14.25 21.13 -12.65
N ARG A 584 14.51 21.38 -13.94
CA ARG A 584 15.51 20.69 -14.75
C ARG A 584 16.88 20.82 -14.11
N ASP A 585 17.30 22.03 -13.78
CA ASP A 585 18.65 22.27 -13.26
C ASP A 585 18.85 21.62 -11.87
N ARG A 586 17.77 21.52 -11.08
CA ARG A 586 17.79 20.84 -9.77
C ARG A 586 17.81 19.31 -9.88
N TYR A 587 16.92 18.73 -10.68
CA TYR A 587 16.65 17.28 -10.65
C TYR A 587 17.30 16.51 -11.81
N LEU A 588 17.50 17.16 -12.96
CA LEU A 588 18.10 16.60 -14.16
C LEU A 588 19.53 17.10 -14.37
N SER A 589 20.28 17.41 -13.31
CA SER A 589 21.69 17.84 -13.40
C SER A 589 22.60 16.86 -14.17
N LEU A 590 22.17 15.61 -14.35
CA LEU A 590 22.82 14.61 -15.20
C LEU A 590 22.91 15.04 -16.68
N THR A 591 22.05 15.93 -17.16
CA THR A 591 22.07 16.45 -18.54
C THR A 591 23.28 17.32 -18.81
N ASN A 592 23.72 18.06 -17.79
CA ASN A 592 24.82 19.02 -17.90
C ASN A 592 26.19 18.33 -17.75
N SER A 593 26.21 17.03 -17.46
CA SER A 593 27.45 16.27 -17.35
C SER A 593 27.92 15.80 -18.73
N PRO A 594 29.15 16.13 -19.15
CA PRO A 594 29.69 15.66 -20.43
C PRO A 594 29.85 14.14 -20.50
N ARG A 595 29.72 13.43 -19.36
CA ARG A 595 29.79 11.98 -19.26
C ARG A 595 28.49 11.28 -19.70
N ASN A 596 27.40 12.03 -19.89
CA ASN A 596 26.09 11.46 -20.20
C ASN A 596 25.70 11.79 -21.65
N VAL A 597 26.25 11.04 -22.60
CA VAL A 597 26.07 11.28 -24.04
C VAL A 597 24.73 10.73 -24.56
N SER A 598 24.09 9.82 -23.81
CA SER A 598 22.87 9.15 -24.28
C SER A 598 21.59 9.96 -24.10
N LEU A 599 21.58 11.03 -23.29
CA LEU A 599 20.39 11.84 -23.02
C LEU A 599 20.43 13.16 -23.79
N THR A 600 19.40 13.42 -24.58
CA THR A 600 19.20 14.70 -25.26
C THR A 600 17.84 15.29 -24.90
N ILE A 601 17.81 16.60 -24.69
CA ILE A 601 16.58 17.35 -24.37
C ILE A 601 16.36 18.35 -25.49
N SER A 602 15.16 18.33 -26.06
CA SER A 602 14.76 19.29 -27.08
C SER A 602 13.36 19.85 -26.79
N SER A 603 13.16 21.11 -27.16
CA SER A 603 11.85 21.78 -27.13
C SER A 603 11.00 21.46 -28.35
N SER A 604 11.59 20.89 -29.42
CA SER A 604 10.90 20.52 -30.64
C SER A 604 10.00 19.28 -30.47
N SER A 605 9.08 19.09 -31.42
CA SER A 605 8.30 17.84 -31.53
C SER A 605 9.17 16.67 -31.97
N TYR A 606 8.86 15.48 -31.46
CA TYR A 606 9.51 14.23 -31.86
C TYR A 606 9.22 13.84 -33.32
N LEU A 607 8.09 14.29 -33.89
CA LEU A 607 7.71 14.03 -35.29
C LEU A 607 8.69 14.66 -36.30
N ASN A 608 9.45 15.67 -35.88
CA ASN A 608 10.46 16.30 -36.73
C ASN A 608 11.72 15.43 -36.90
N PHE A 609 11.93 14.45 -36.01
CA PHE A 609 13.13 13.61 -35.97
C PHE A 609 12.87 12.15 -36.35
N PHE A 610 11.65 11.67 -36.16
CA PHE A 610 11.28 10.27 -36.37
C PHE A 610 9.98 10.20 -37.18
N SER A 611 9.95 9.33 -38.20
CA SER A 611 8.75 9.10 -39.01
C SER A 611 7.71 8.29 -38.21
N PRO A 612 6.40 8.55 -38.36
CA PRO A 612 5.35 7.87 -37.61
C PRO A 612 5.39 6.34 -37.71
N GLU A 613 5.79 5.81 -38.87
CA GLU A 613 5.89 4.37 -39.14
C GLU A 613 6.96 3.65 -38.31
N GLU A 614 7.94 4.40 -37.79
CA GLU A 614 9.03 3.86 -36.98
C GLU A 614 8.77 3.96 -35.47
N ILE A 615 7.67 4.61 -35.07
CA ILE A 615 7.38 4.96 -33.68
C ILE A 615 6.29 4.04 -33.15
N ILE A 616 6.61 3.31 -32.09
CA ILE A 616 5.62 2.61 -31.28
C ILE A 616 5.27 3.54 -30.10
N TYR A 617 4.07 4.12 -30.14
CA TYR A 617 3.62 5.03 -29.09
C TYR A 617 2.93 4.27 -27.95
N LEU A 618 3.58 4.24 -26.79
CA LEU A 618 3.05 3.57 -25.60
C LEU A 618 2.16 4.53 -24.80
N SER A 619 0.84 4.35 -24.92
CA SER A 619 -0.15 5.08 -24.15
C SER A 619 -0.84 4.15 -23.14
N PRO A 620 -1.10 4.60 -21.90
CA PRO A 620 -1.97 3.89 -20.96
C PRO A 620 -3.39 3.64 -21.49
N HIS A 621 -3.78 4.35 -22.55
CA HIS A 621 -5.09 4.27 -23.19
C HIS A 621 -5.06 3.45 -24.51
N ALA A 622 -3.96 2.74 -24.79
CA ALA A 622 -3.90 1.88 -25.97
C ALA A 622 -4.86 0.69 -25.82
N GLU A 623 -5.54 0.33 -26.92
CA GLU A 623 -6.48 -0.80 -26.97
C GLU A 623 -5.77 -2.17 -27.02
N PHE A 624 -4.52 -2.20 -27.48
CA PHE A 624 -3.73 -3.41 -27.70
C PHE A 624 -2.45 -3.40 -26.85
N ASP A 625 -2.12 -4.55 -26.27
CA ASP A 625 -0.87 -4.76 -25.52
C ASP A 625 0.31 -4.97 -26.48
N LEU A 626 1.49 -4.49 -26.08
CA LEU A 626 2.73 -4.78 -26.79
C LEU A 626 3.20 -6.20 -26.44
N GLU A 627 2.95 -7.17 -27.33
CA GLU A 627 3.31 -8.58 -27.11
C GLU A 627 4.83 -8.83 -27.17
N GLU A 628 5.48 -8.43 -28.27
CA GLU A 628 6.92 -8.56 -28.45
C GLU A 628 7.50 -7.41 -29.28
N VAL A 629 8.71 -6.95 -28.92
CA VAL A 629 9.50 -6.04 -29.76
C VAL A 629 10.47 -6.89 -30.58
N CYS A 630 10.04 -7.32 -31.77
CA CYS A 630 10.93 -8.02 -32.70
C CYS A 630 11.96 -7.04 -33.28
N PHE A 631 13.16 -7.01 -32.70
CA PHE A 631 14.30 -6.37 -33.36
C PHE A 631 14.67 -7.22 -34.57
N LYS A 632 14.32 -6.77 -35.79
CA LYS A 632 14.96 -7.26 -37.01
C LYS A 632 16.44 -6.89 -36.92
N ILE A 633 17.24 -7.77 -36.33
CA ILE A 633 18.68 -7.76 -36.54
C ILE A 633 18.84 -8.22 -37.97
N GLU A 634 18.96 -7.29 -38.92
CA GLU A 634 19.55 -7.59 -40.21
C GLU A 634 20.99 -8.02 -39.94
N VAL A 635 21.18 -9.31 -39.65
CA VAL A 635 22.47 -9.96 -39.81
C VAL A 635 22.68 -9.97 -41.32
N GLN A 636 23.29 -8.90 -41.86
CA GLN A 636 23.96 -8.99 -43.15
C GLN A 636 25.07 -10.03 -42.99
N LYS A 637 24.73 -11.32 -43.17
CA LYS A 637 25.69 -12.35 -43.52
C LYS A 637 26.22 -11.97 -44.90
N LYS A 638 27.26 -11.13 -44.92
CA LYS A 638 28.21 -11.11 -46.04
C LYS A 638 28.89 -12.49 -46.06
N PHE A 639 28.25 -13.47 -46.70
CA PHE A 639 28.99 -14.55 -47.32
C PHE A 639 29.80 -13.93 -48.46
N LYS A 640 31.01 -13.46 -48.13
CA LYS A 640 32.05 -13.33 -49.15
C LYS A 640 32.48 -14.76 -49.48
N GLY A 641 32.08 -15.22 -50.66
CA GLY A 641 32.69 -16.38 -51.27
C GLY A 641 34.19 -16.14 -51.40
N PHE A 642 34.97 -17.01 -50.78
CA PHE A 642 36.31 -17.30 -51.24
C PHE A 642 36.20 -18.59 -52.04
N LYS A 643 36.42 -18.47 -53.36
CA LYS A 643 36.89 -19.56 -54.20
C LYS A 643 38.35 -19.84 -53.86
#